data_AF-A0A3M1QH69-F1
#
_entry.id   AF-A0A3M1QH69-F1
#
_cell.length_a   1.000
_cell.length_b   1.000
_cell.length_c   1.000
_cell.angle_alpha   90.00
_cell.angle_beta   90.00
_cell.angle_gamma   90.00
#
_symmetry.space_group_name_H-M   'P 1'
#
loop_
_entity.id
_entity.type
_entity.pdbx_description
1 polymer ?
#
loop_
_entity_poly.entity_id
_entity_poly.type
_entity_poly.pdbx_seq_one_letter_code
_entity_poly.pdbx_strand_id
1 'polypeptide(L)'
;MNLNADGFLGTSATVLSDISLLLGIFVGVLLTIGAVLAVLKKYEVHRWVQTTGVSINILQVLLIMIGSFIDTAAPGVPDNLNLAYYSVVSVHALIGISAFSFGTFVMLRGNNLVPHFMRFNNYKPYMRTAYGLYMLATLFGILTYHTWFIANSGTVEIAEVEVEEGEFSVPVANFLFNPTDIVIPVGTTVIWTNFDAAPHTVTADDFATFRSDTMLVNDVFTVTFDEVGEIPYFCEFHGSAGGFGMAGTIRVVPEGEAPELVSAGVPSDIALTPQPTPLPLPVEYFGQAPGTAAFRDVNGRSDQLLINAAIREPLPDGDGLFAFLISPDEAETLALGEMALAGEVSAILDYVSPTGDNLAGRYNRLVIAQAVSGSNPPEPGDNIVLEGIVPLEAHEALVELLATGADLPIINADIGAAGISAASSPGERGYAVGLRLQIDEMRRHMDHVVFNHEAGNSEGTQRHAEHIYNIIVGSEFETFGDVNGDGRAQNPGDGFGLLPNGDQLGYIEETIRAAQAAIDAPDTIPAVVAHAGHTLVSARNMAQWASEARGISFEIARGDPANITSVQIERLDTLIDWLLFGNDTNNDGFIAPIPGEGGSIAAYEHAQFAAGFGLAAPGEISNVLRNEPIATPDVLPPGATPEVTPEVVAPAETPEVASTPEVTPEVSAPAEPTSQE
;
A
#
# COMPACT_ATOMS: atom_id res chain seq x y z
N MET A 1 -4.99 12.94 23.81
CA MET A 1 -5.05 12.81 22.34
C MET A 1 -3.64 12.55 21.89
N ASN A 2 -3.34 11.34 21.43
CA ASN A 2 -2.01 11.02 20.92
C ASN A 2 -1.86 11.75 19.57
N LEU A 3 -0.97 12.74 19.51
CA LEU A 3 -0.82 13.60 18.34
C LEU A 3 -0.06 12.91 17.20
N ASN A 4 0.60 11.78 17.48
CA ASN A 4 1.35 10.97 16.52
C ASN A 4 0.59 9.71 16.07
N ALA A 5 -0.65 9.49 16.53
CA ALA A 5 -1.52 8.44 16.02
C ALA A 5 -2.05 8.80 14.62
N ASP A 6 -2.68 7.85 13.92
CA ASP A 6 -3.23 8.07 12.58
C ASP A 6 -4.22 9.24 12.55
N GLY A 7 -4.07 10.03 11.50
CA GLY A 7 -4.87 11.19 11.21
C GLY A 7 -6.34 10.82 11.06
N PHE A 8 -7.20 11.70 11.54
CA PHE A 8 -8.65 11.57 11.40
C PHE A 8 -9.16 12.00 10.01
N LEU A 9 -8.26 12.47 9.12
CA LEU A 9 -8.54 12.79 7.72
C LEU A 9 -8.35 11.58 6.79
N GLY A 10 -7.98 10.40 7.32
CA GLY A 10 -7.88 9.16 6.54
C GLY A 10 -6.69 9.12 5.59
N THR A 11 -5.55 9.65 6.03
CA THR A 11 -4.28 9.65 5.29
C THR A 11 -3.19 9.05 6.20
N SER A 12 -1.97 8.78 5.70
CA SER A 12 -0.83 8.38 6.54
C SER A 12 -0.29 9.53 7.42
N ALA A 13 -0.99 10.66 7.43
CA ALA A 13 -0.72 11.78 8.31
C ALA A 13 -0.99 11.39 9.73
N THR A 14 -0.25 12.00 10.65
CA THR A 14 -0.61 11.94 12.05
C THR A 14 -1.76 12.90 12.38
N VAL A 15 -2.44 12.67 13.50
CA VAL A 15 -3.42 13.63 14.07
C VAL A 15 -2.86 15.06 14.12
N LEU A 16 -1.56 15.24 14.39
CA LEU A 16 -0.88 16.54 14.40
C LEU A 16 -0.83 17.19 13.01
N SER A 17 -0.50 16.43 11.98
CA SER A 17 -0.47 16.89 10.59
C SER A 17 -1.86 17.29 10.10
N ASP A 18 -2.91 16.55 10.49
CA ASP A 18 -4.31 16.87 10.17
C ASP A 18 -4.78 18.16 10.84
N ILE A 19 -4.46 18.30 12.13
CA ILE A 19 -4.73 19.52 12.89
C ILE A 19 -4.02 20.71 12.23
N SER A 20 -2.77 20.52 11.79
CA SER A 20 -2.00 21.57 11.11
C SER A 20 -2.67 21.99 9.79
N LEU A 21 -3.09 21.05 8.95
CA LEU A 21 -3.80 21.34 7.70
C LEU A 21 -5.10 22.13 7.95
N LEU A 22 -5.95 21.63 8.87
CA LEU A 22 -7.23 22.26 9.17
C LEU A 22 -7.08 23.64 9.80
N LEU A 23 -6.10 23.85 10.67
CA LEU A 23 -5.78 25.18 11.22
C LEU A 23 -5.33 26.14 10.10
N GLY A 24 -4.52 25.66 9.14
CA GLY A 24 -4.08 26.45 7.99
C GLY A 24 -5.24 26.89 7.09
N ILE A 25 -6.19 25.99 6.82
CA ILE A 25 -7.41 26.29 6.06
C ILE A 25 -8.30 27.26 6.84
N PHE A 26 -8.49 27.02 8.14
CA PHE A 26 -9.30 27.87 9.00
C PHE A 26 -8.78 29.32 9.05
N VAL A 27 -7.45 29.51 9.15
CA VAL A 27 -6.81 30.82 9.04
C VAL A 27 -7.13 31.46 7.68
N GLY A 28 -6.99 30.73 6.56
CA GLY A 28 -7.32 31.23 5.22
C GLY A 28 -8.78 31.71 5.10
N VAL A 29 -9.71 30.98 5.71
CA VAL A 29 -11.14 31.36 5.78
C VAL A 29 -11.33 32.63 6.59
N LEU A 30 -10.75 32.74 7.78
CA LEU A 30 -10.84 33.95 8.62
C LEU A 30 -10.29 35.19 7.90
N LEU A 31 -9.16 35.02 7.20
CA LEU A 31 -8.55 36.12 6.44
C LEU A 31 -9.44 36.56 5.27
N THR A 32 -10.10 35.61 4.61
CA THR A 32 -11.08 35.88 3.54
C THR A 32 -12.32 36.60 4.07
N ILE A 33 -12.87 36.17 5.21
CA ILE A 33 -13.98 36.87 5.88
C ILE A 33 -13.59 38.31 6.19
N GLY A 34 -12.39 38.54 6.73
CA GLY A 34 -11.94 39.90 6.99
C GLY A 34 -11.75 40.71 5.71
N ALA A 35 -11.26 40.12 4.61
CA ALA A 35 -11.18 40.82 3.32
C ALA A 35 -12.58 41.29 2.84
N VAL A 36 -13.60 40.45 2.98
CA VAL A 36 -15.01 40.81 2.69
C VAL A 36 -15.49 41.93 3.60
N LEU A 37 -15.21 41.87 4.91
CA LEU A 37 -15.58 42.92 5.87
C LEU A 37 -14.93 44.28 5.52
N ALA A 38 -13.69 44.28 5.03
CA ALA A 38 -13.03 45.50 4.56
C ALA A 38 -13.70 46.08 3.31
N VAL A 39 -14.13 45.24 2.36
CA VAL A 39 -14.91 45.68 1.18
C VAL A 39 -16.26 46.27 1.60
N LEU A 40 -16.91 45.67 2.60
CA LEU A 40 -18.14 46.17 3.22
C LEU A 40 -17.94 47.39 4.14
N LYS A 41 -16.71 47.93 4.21
CA LYS A 41 -16.32 49.09 5.03
C LYS A 41 -16.52 48.89 6.55
N LYS A 42 -16.54 47.64 7.03
CA LYS A 42 -16.62 47.26 8.45
C LYS A 42 -15.21 47.13 9.07
N TYR A 43 -14.48 48.24 9.13
CA TYR A 43 -13.04 48.23 9.45
C TYR A 43 -12.69 47.81 10.87
N GLU A 44 -13.52 48.15 11.86
CA GLU A 44 -13.29 47.74 13.26
C GLU A 44 -13.39 46.23 13.44
N VAL A 45 -14.42 45.60 12.84
CA VAL A 45 -14.60 44.14 12.89
C VAL A 45 -13.51 43.43 12.07
N HIS A 46 -13.18 43.97 10.90
CA HIS A 46 -12.06 43.50 10.09
C HIS A 46 -10.75 43.44 10.90
N ARG A 47 -10.41 44.51 11.63
CA ARG A 47 -9.18 44.58 12.43
C ARG A 47 -9.07 43.40 13.41
N TRP A 48 -10.15 43.11 14.14
CA TRP A 48 -10.16 42.02 15.11
C TRP A 48 -10.08 40.64 14.44
N VAL A 49 -10.88 40.40 13.40
CA VAL A 49 -10.85 39.12 12.65
C VAL A 49 -9.46 38.84 12.06
N GLN A 50 -8.81 39.85 11.47
CA GLN A 50 -7.45 39.70 10.94
C GLN A 50 -6.41 39.48 12.03
N THR A 51 -6.52 40.19 13.17
CA THR A 51 -5.60 40.02 14.30
C THR A 51 -5.68 38.61 14.87
N THR A 52 -6.89 38.07 15.00
CA THR A 52 -7.10 36.69 15.45
C THR A 52 -6.53 35.68 14.45
N GLY A 53 -6.83 35.81 13.16
CA GLY A 53 -6.33 34.89 12.13
C GLY A 53 -4.79 34.84 12.06
N VAL A 54 -4.14 36.01 12.07
CA VAL A 54 -2.67 36.08 12.05
C VAL A 54 -2.06 35.56 13.36
N SER A 55 -2.68 35.79 14.51
CA SER A 55 -2.18 35.27 15.78
C SER A 55 -2.22 33.74 15.86
N ILE A 56 -3.28 33.11 15.33
CA ILE A 56 -3.39 31.65 15.22
C ILE A 56 -2.30 31.11 14.28
N ASN A 57 -2.11 31.76 13.12
CA ASN A 57 -1.06 31.38 12.19
C ASN A 57 0.34 31.45 12.81
N ILE A 58 0.63 32.49 13.61
CA ILE A 58 1.93 32.61 14.28
C ILE A 58 2.19 31.41 15.18
N LEU A 59 1.19 30.99 15.96
CA LEU A 59 1.31 29.82 16.85
C LEU A 59 1.48 28.52 16.05
N GLN A 60 0.72 28.34 14.97
CA GLN A 60 0.82 27.17 14.11
C GLN A 60 2.21 27.04 13.46
N VAL A 61 2.74 28.15 12.92
CA VAL A 61 4.05 28.14 12.25
C VAL A 61 5.17 27.83 13.25
N LEU A 62 5.17 28.50 14.40
CA LEU A 62 6.23 28.36 15.39
C LEU A 62 6.22 27.02 16.13
N LEU A 63 5.04 26.45 16.37
CA LEU A 63 4.91 25.24 17.21
C LEU A 63 4.79 23.94 16.41
N ILE A 64 4.36 23.98 15.14
CA ILE A 64 4.07 22.77 14.36
C ILE A 64 4.90 22.75 13.06
N MET A 65 4.83 23.80 12.25
CA MET A 65 5.39 23.75 10.88
C MET A 65 6.92 23.84 10.83
N ILE A 66 7.57 24.63 11.70
CA ILE A 66 9.04 24.75 11.70
C ILE A 66 9.71 23.43 12.12
N GLY A 67 9.21 22.78 13.18
CA GLY A 67 9.75 21.49 13.64
C GLY A 67 9.60 20.42 12.57
N SER A 68 8.38 20.25 12.04
CA SER A 68 8.10 19.31 10.96
C SER A 68 9.02 19.54 9.75
N PHE A 69 9.23 20.77 9.28
CA PHE A 69 10.13 21.05 8.15
C PHE A 69 11.59 20.68 8.42
N ILE A 70 12.12 20.99 9.61
CA ILE A 70 13.52 20.72 9.98
C ILE A 70 13.78 19.22 10.05
N ASP A 71 12.87 18.47 10.65
CA ASP A 71 13.10 17.05 10.96
C ASP A 71 12.96 16.15 9.73
N THR A 72 12.41 16.67 8.63
CA THR A 72 11.97 15.80 7.54
C THR A 72 12.25 16.30 6.12
N ALA A 73 12.12 17.61 5.85
CA ALA A 73 12.36 18.19 4.52
C ALA A 73 13.73 18.88 4.43
N ALA A 74 14.19 19.54 5.50
CA ALA A 74 15.45 20.28 5.50
C ALA A 74 16.70 19.42 5.19
N PRO A 75 16.82 18.15 5.64
CA PRO A 75 18.03 17.35 5.39
C PRO A 75 18.26 16.99 3.92
N GLY A 76 17.20 16.95 3.11
CA GLY A 76 17.28 16.71 1.67
C GLY A 76 17.37 17.99 0.83
N VAL A 77 17.50 19.17 1.42
CA VAL A 77 17.57 20.45 0.70
C VAL A 77 18.97 21.07 0.91
N PRO A 78 19.71 21.43 -0.16
CA PRO A 78 19.24 21.62 -1.54
C PRO A 78 19.33 20.38 -2.44
N ASP A 79 19.98 19.32 -2.00
CA ASP A 79 20.46 18.24 -2.88
C ASP A 79 19.34 17.45 -3.58
N ASN A 80 18.14 17.42 -2.99
CA ASN A 80 16.95 16.77 -3.52
C ASN A 80 15.82 17.76 -3.90
N LEU A 81 16.12 19.06 -4.10
CA LEU A 81 15.13 20.08 -4.51
C LEU A 81 14.46 19.79 -5.87
N ASN A 82 14.96 18.82 -6.62
CA ASN A 82 14.30 18.30 -7.81
C ASN A 82 13.06 17.46 -7.47
N LEU A 83 13.04 16.79 -6.31
CA LEU A 83 11.87 16.00 -5.91
C LEU A 83 10.71 16.90 -5.51
N ALA A 84 9.52 16.59 -6.01
CA ALA A 84 8.27 17.27 -5.67
C ALA A 84 8.07 17.38 -4.16
N TYR A 85 8.41 16.32 -3.43
CA TYR A 85 8.43 16.27 -1.97
C TYR A 85 9.25 17.42 -1.37
N TYR A 86 10.53 17.55 -1.73
CA TYR A 86 11.41 18.58 -1.16
C TYR A 86 11.15 19.97 -1.76
N SER A 87 10.71 20.06 -3.02
CA SER A 87 10.52 21.33 -3.73
C SER A 87 9.22 22.04 -3.35
N VAL A 88 8.09 21.33 -3.27
CA VAL A 88 6.79 21.87 -2.86
C VAL A 88 6.87 22.36 -1.41
N VAL A 89 7.49 21.57 -0.55
CA VAL A 89 7.70 21.91 0.86
C VAL A 89 8.64 23.11 1.00
N SER A 90 9.68 23.20 0.16
CA SER A 90 10.57 24.37 0.12
C SER A 90 9.88 25.63 -0.40
N VAL A 91 9.07 25.55 -1.45
CA VAL A 91 8.30 26.69 -1.98
C VAL A 91 7.24 27.13 -0.97
N HIS A 92 6.54 26.18 -0.35
CA HIS A 92 5.62 26.45 0.75
C HIS A 92 6.32 27.18 1.89
N ALA A 93 7.50 26.71 2.32
CA ALA A 93 8.29 27.34 3.37
C ALA A 93 8.72 28.77 2.99
N LEU A 94 9.17 29.01 1.75
CA LEU A 94 9.57 30.35 1.28
C LEU A 94 8.39 31.34 1.25
N ILE A 95 7.24 30.91 0.70
CA ILE A 95 6.01 31.71 0.67
C ILE A 95 5.50 31.92 2.10
N GLY A 96 5.55 30.88 2.93
CA GLY A 96 5.12 30.87 4.33
C GLY A 96 5.94 31.82 5.19
N ILE A 97 7.28 31.83 5.09
CA ILE A 97 8.17 32.76 5.79
C ILE A 97 7.87 34.21 5.37
N SER A 98 7.63 34.41 4.07
CA SER A 98 7.25 35.72 3.53
C SER A 98 5.89 36.19 4.05
N ALA A 99 4.89 35.30 4.07
CA ALA A 99 3.54 35.56 4.57
C ALA A 99 3.54 35.82 6.09
N PHE A 100 4.24 35.00 6.87
CA PHE A 100 4.38 35.12 8.32
C PHE A 100 5.02 36.47 8.69
N SER A 101 6.15 36.81 8.06
CA SER A 101 6.89 38.03 8.38
C SER A 101 6.13 39.30 7.94
N PHE A 102 5.68 39.34 6.70
CA PHE A 102 4.98 40.51 6.14
C PHE A 102 3.57 40.67 6.73
N GLY A 103 2.84 39.57 6.92
CA GLY A 103 1.53 39.53 7.53
C GLY A 103 1.54 39.98 8.99
N THR A 104 2.51 39.52 9.78
CA THR A 104 2.71 39.97 11.17
C THR A 104 2.99 41.47 11.22
N PHE A 105 3.86 41.98 10.34
CA PHE A 105 4.11 43.41 10.24
C PHE A 105 2.84 44.22 9.94
N VAL A 106 2.02 43.77 8.98
CA VAL A 106 0.75 44.42 8.63
C VAL A 106 -0.26 44.37 9.78
N MET A 107 -0.36 43.23 10.48
CA MET A 107 -1.21 43.08 11.68
C MET A 107 -0.78 44.03 12.80
N LEU A 108 0.51 44.08 13.13
CA LEU A 108 1.05 45.00 14.13
C LEU A 108 0.80 46.45 13.73
N ARG A 109 0.91 46.78 12.45
CA ARG A 109 0.61 48.12 11.93
C ARG A 109 -0.87 48.48 12.12
N GLY A 110 -1.78 47.55 11.87
CA GLY A 110 -3.23 47.70 12.07
C GLY A 110 -3.63 47.90 13.53
N ASN A 111 -2.80 47.43 14.46
CA ASN A 111 -2.96 47.62 15.91
C ASN A 111 -2.10 48.76 16.49
N ASN A 112 -1.47 49.57 15.65
CA ASN A 112 -0.59 50.69 16.02
C ASN A 112 0.65 50.30 16.87
N LEU A 113 1.09 49.05 16.77
CA LEU A 113 2.24 48.50 17.49
C LEU A 113 3.58 48.68 16.74
N VAL A 114 3.55 49.19 15.50
CA VAL A 114 4.73 49.43 14.67
C VAL A 114 5.37 50.82 14.95
N PRO A 115 6.72 50.91 15.07
CA PRO A 115 7.45 52.17 15.22
C PRO A 115 7.15 53.19 14.12
N HIS A 116 7.25 54.49 14.45
CA HIS A 116 6.77 55.56 13.55
C HIS A 116 7.40 55.54 12.15
N PHE A 117 8.69 55.21 12.04
CA PHE A 117 9.42 55.21 10.76
C PHE A 117 9.02 54.08 9.80
N MET A 118 8.38 53.01 10.29
CA MET A 118 7.89 51.90 9.46
C MET A 118 6.40 52.02 9.12
N ARG A 119 5.73 53.11 9.54
CA ARG A 119 4.29 53.27 9.30
C ARG A 119 4.01 53.62 7.85
N PHE A 120 3.10 52.88 7.23
CA PHE A 120 2.45 53.28 5.99
C PHE A 120 1.04 53.84 6.26
N ASN A 121 0.57 54.66 5.31
CA ASN A 121 -0.76 55.30 5.35
C ASN A 121 -1.73 54.72 4.33
N ASN A 122 -1.23 54.15 3.22
CA ASN A 122 -2.06 53.51 2.21
C ASN A 122 -2.18 52.01 2.51
N TYR A 123 -3.22 51.60 3.25
CA TYR A 123 -3.39 50.22 3.68
C TYR A 123 -3.72 49.24 2.55
N LYS A 124 -4.38 49.70 1.50
CA LYS A 124 -4.94 48.84 0.45
C LYS A 124 -3.90 47.93 -0.25
N PRO A 125 -2.73 48.41 -0.72
CA PRO A 125 -1.73 47.53 -1.32
C PRO A 125 -1.15 46.53 -0.31
N TYR A 126 -0.77 46.97 0.90
CA TYR A 126 -0.19 46.10 1.92
C TYR A 126 -1.14 44.99 2.36
N MET A 127 -2.42 45.32 2.58
CA MET A 127 -3.44 44.32 2.95
C MET A 127 -3.69 43.31 1.83
N ARG A 128 -3.67 43.73 0.56
CA ARG A 128 -3.85 42.83 -0.60
C ARG A 128 -2.65 41.91 -0.79
N THR A 129 -1.44 42.44 -0.65
CA THR A 129 -0.21 41.64 -0.72
C THR A 129 -0.15 40.63 0.42
N ALA A 130 -0.46 41.05 1.66
CA ALA A 130 -0.49 40.15 2.80
C ALA A 130 -1.56 39.05 2.61
N TYR A 131 -2.77 39.42 2.18
CA TYR A 131 -3.81 38.44 1.87
C TYR A 131 -3.39 37.47 0.77
N GLY A 132 -2.80 37.95 -0.33
CA GLY A 132 -2.31 37.11 -1.42
C GLY A 132 -1.23 36.12 -0.97
N LEU A 133 -0.27 36.58 -0.16
CA LEU A 133 0.76 35.70 0.41
C LEU A 133 0.17 34.64 1.34
N TYR A 134 -0.82 34.98 2.18
CA TYR A 134 -1.49 33.99 3.03
C TYR A 134 -2.30 32.99 2.22
N MET A 135 -3.01 33.41 1.17
CA MET A 135 -3.74 32.47 0.32
C MET A 135 -2.80 31.54 -0.43
N LEU A 136 -1.66 32.04 -0.91
CA LEU A 136 -0.62 31.20 -1.52
C LEU A 136 0.00 30.25 -0.51
N ALA A 137 0.30 30.71 0.71
CA ALA A 137 0.82 29.86 1.77
C ALA A 137 -0.19 28.75 2.13
N THR A 138 -1.46 29.07 2.34
CA THR A 138 -2.50 28.07 2.62
C THR A 138 -2.65 27.07 1.47
N LEU A 139 -2.64 27.53 0.21
CA LEU A 139 -2.70 26.66 -0.96
C LEU A 139 -1.52 25.68 -0.99
N PHE A 140 -0.31 26.20 -0.81
CA PHE A 140 0.88 25.37 -0.78
C PHE A 140 0.94 24.48 0.47
N GLY A 141 0.31 24.86 1.58
CA GLY A 141 0.24 24.03 2.80
C GLY A 141 -0.68 22.83 2.64
N ILE A 142 -1.77 22.99 1.87
CA ILE A 142 -2.60 21.87 1.42
C ILE A 142 -1.78 20.97 0.49
N LEU A 143 -1.04 21.58 -0.43
CA LEU A 143 -0.19 20.85 -1.38
C LEU A 143 0.90 20.04 -0.66
N THR A 144 1.53 20.59 0.38
CA THR A 144 2.54 19.85 1.17
C THR A 144 1.95 18.67 1.92
N TYR A 145 0.78 18.84 2.55
CA TYR A 145 0.14 17.75 3.31
C TYR A 145 -0.22 16.58 2.38
N HIS A 146 -0.74 16.92 1.20
CA HIS A 146 -1.03 15.96 0.16
C HIS A 146 0.22 15.20 -0.29
N THR A 147 1.32 15.91 -0.60
CA THR A 147 2.55 15.26 -1.08
C THR A 147 3.23 14.38 -0.04
N TRP A 148 2.91 14.55 1.24
CA TRP A 148 3.63 13.91 2.34
C TRP A 148 2.95 12.66 2.84
N PHE A 149 1.65 12.77 3.07
CA PHE A 149 0.90 11.84 3.90
C PHE A 149 -0.18 11.11 3.13
N ILE A 150 -0.38 11.48 1.87
CA ILE A 150 -1.28 10.76 0.98
C ILE A 150 -0.44 9.91 0.01
N ALA A 151 0.87 10.16 -0.09
CA ALA A 151 1.67 9.69 -1.21
C ALA A 151 2.61 8.46 -0.97
N ASN A 152 3.05 8.06 0.25
CA ASN A 152 4.12 7.02 0.46
C ASN A 152 3.94 6.00 1.66
N SER A 153 3.43 4.74 1.55
CA SER A 153 3.39 3.78 2.72
C SER A 153 3.30 2.23 2.40
N GLY A 154 4.19 1.33 2.94
CA GLY A 154 3.99 -0.18 3.11
C GLY A 154 5.25 -1.12 3.44
N THR A 155 5.13 -2.23 4.26
CA THR A 155 6.18 -3.25 4.76
C THR A 155 5.75 -4.78 5.04
N VAL A 156 6.68 -5.82 5.23
CA VAL A 156 6.54 -7.35 5.60
C VAL A 156 7.82 -8.06 6.26
N GLU A 157 7.79 -9.28 6.97
CA GLU A 157 8.73 -10.08 7.92
C GLU A 157 8.98 -11.68 7.72
N ILE A 158 9.58 -12.49 8.68
CA ILE A 158 10.60 -13.64 8.51
C ILE A 158 10.92 -14.87 9.53
N ALA A 159 12.16 -15.51 9.63
CA ALA A 159 12.64 -16.84 10.17
C ALA A 159 14.09 -16.95 10.80
N GLU A 160 14.29 -17.64 11.95
CA GLU A 160 15.44 -17.69 12.93
C GLU A 160 16.91 -18.10 12.54
N VAL A 161 17.91 -17.54 13.28
CA VAL A 161 19.38 -17.86 13.25
C VAL A 161 19.95 -18.15 14.68
N GLU A 162 20.70 -19.26 14.89
CA GLU A 162 21.46 -19.56 16.13
C GLU A 162 22.82 -18.81 16.18
N VAL A 163 23.20 -18.25 17.34
CA VAL A 163 24.34 -17.32 17.51
C VAL A 163 25.40 -17.91 18.46
N GLU A 164 26.68 -18.03 18.05
CA GLU A 164 27.80 -18.51 18.88
C GLU A 164 28.47 -17.41 19.74
N GLU A 165 29.37 -17.80 20.66
CA GLU A 165 30.10 -16.89 21.56
C GLU A 165 31.07 -15.99 20.76
N GLY A 166 30.80 -14.68 20.72
CA GLY A 166 31.54 -13.69 19.90
C GLY A 166 30.78 -13.20 18.67
N GLU A 167 29.55 -13.66 18.47
CA GLU A 167 28.65 -13.22 17.40
C GLU A 167 27.47 -12.39 17.94
N PHE A 168 26.94 -11.49 17.11
CA PHE A 168 25.77 -10.66 17.43
C PHE A 168 24.82 -10.60 16.24
N SER A 169 23.58 -11.06 16.40
CA SER A 169 22.59 -11.08 15.32
C SER A 169 21.78 -9.77 15.27
N VAL A 170 21.59 -9.24 14.05
CA VAL A 170 20.75 -8.07 13.74
C VAL A 170 19.73 -8.48 12.66
N PRO A 171 18.57 -9.01 13.05
CA PRO A 171 17.42 -9.17 12.17
C PRO A 171 17.13 -7.94 11.30
N VAL A 172 16.88 -8.14 9.99
CA VAL A 172 16.42 -7.13 9.04
C VAL A 172 14.94 -7.36 8.75
N ALA A 173 14.09 -6.67 9.50
CA ALA A 173 12.69 -6.98 9.69
C ALA A 173 11.84 -5.70 9.65
N ASN A 174 10.67 -5.70 9.00
CA ASN A 174 9.78 -4.54 8.87
C ASN A 174 10.47 -3.29 8.29
N PHE A 175 11.42 -3.46 7.38
CA PHE A 175 12.23 -2.39 6.79
C PHE A 175 13.06 -1.65 7.84
N LEU A 176 13.53 -2.37 8.87
CA LEU A 176 14.36 -1.88 9.96
C LEU A 176 15.51 -2.85 10.27
N PHE A 177 16.61 -2.32 10.81
CA PHE A 177 17.62 -3.12 11.52
C PHE A 177 17.22 -3.26 12.98
N ASN A 178 17.19 -4.49 13.50
CA ASN A 178 16.74 -4.75 14.87
C ASN A 178 17.79 -5.53 15.69
N PRO A 179 18.27 -5.00 16.82
CA PRO A 179 18.09 -3.63 17.28
C PRO A 179 18.82 -2.62 16.36
N THR A 180 18.28 -1.41 16.28
CA THR A 180 18.79 -0.36 15.38
C THR A 180 20.18 0.13 15.77
N ASP A 181 20.44 0.21 17.08
CA ASP A 181 21.74 0.57 17.63
C ASP A 181 22.29 -0.58 18.49
N ILE A 182 23.54 -0.97 18.24
CA ILE A 182 24.21 -2.05 18.96
C ILE A 182 25.51 -1.59 19.61
N VAL A 183 25.85 -2.19 20.75
CA VAL A 183 27.13 -1.96 21.43
C VAL A 183 27.81 -3.31 21.58
N ILE A 184 28.96 -3.47 20.92
CA ILE A 184 29.67 -4.74 20.84
C ILE A 184 31.14 -4.58 21.23
N PRO A 185 31.78 -5.58 21.86
CA PRO A 185 33.21 -5.56 22.10
C PRO A 185 34.00 -5.71 20.78
N VAL A 186 35.23 -5.19 20.73
CA VAL A 186 36.18 -5.45 19.63
C VAL A 186 36.34 -6.96 19.37
N GLY A 187 36.38 -7.34 18.10
CA GLY A 187 36.43 -8.74 17.65
C GLY A 187 35.07 -9.41 17.49
N THR A 188 33.96 -8.72 17.75
CA THR A 188 32.61 -9.26 17.53
C THR A 188 32.29 -9.36 16.04
N THR A 189 31.66 -10.47 15.64
CA THR A 189 31.07 -10.62 14.30
C THR A 189 29.59 -10.30 14.34
N VAL A 190 29.15 -9.30 13.59
CA VAL A 190 27.73 -8.95 13.46
C VAL A 190 27.15 -9.67 12.26
N ILE A 191 25.97 -10.26 12.43
CA ILE A 191 25.26 -11.07 11.45
C ILE A 191 23.92 -10.40 11.17
N TRP A 192 23.75 -9.84 9.98
CA TRP A 192 22.45 -9.40 9.50
C TRP A 192 21.80 -10.52 8.73
N THR A 193 20.53 -10.82 9.02
CA THR A 193 19.75 -11.74 8.20
C THR A 193 18.58 -10.96 7.65
N ASN A 194 18.50 -10.83 6.32
CA ASN A 194 17.34 -10.30 5.66
C ASN A 194 16.24 -11.31 5.79
N PHE A 195 15.09 -10.76 6.07
CA PHE A 195 14.11 -11.42 6.81
C PHE A 195 12.78 -10.92 6.16
N ASP A 196 12.67 -9.64 5.86
CA ASP A 196 11.64 -9.17 4.95
C ASP A 196 11.61 -9.96 3.62
N ALA A 197 10.41 -10.10 3.07
CA ALA A 197 10.24 -10.63 1.72
C ALA A 197 10.86 -9.72 0.65
N ALA A 198 11.03 -8.44 0.98
CA ALA A 198 11.69 -7.44 0.14
C ALA A 198 13.23 -7.58 0.23
N PRO A 199 13.98 -7.33 -0.85
CA PRO A 199 15.44 -7.34 -0.80
C PRO A 199 16.00 -6.16 -0.02
N HIS A 200 17.08 -6.35 0.72
CA HIS A 200 17.74 -5.30 1.49
C HIS A 200 19.24 -5.23 1.21
N THR A 201 19.92 -4.19 1.68
CA THR A 201 21.39 -4.18 1.81
C THR A 201 21.78 -3.71 3.20
N VAL A 202 23.05 -3.91 3.54
CA VAL A 202 23.71 -3.38 4.74
C VAL A 202 24.93 -2.62 4.27
N THR A 203 24.85 -1.29 4.27
CA THR A 203 25.86 -0.40 3.69
C THR A 203 26.24 0.69 4.67
N ALA A 204 27.53 0.81 4.98
CA ALA A 204 28.03 1.88 5.82
C ALA A 204 27.81 3.25 5.16
N ASP A 205 27.55 4.29 5.95
CA ASP A 205 27.27 5.65 5.46
C ASP A 205 28.38 6.22 4.56
N ASP A 206 29.62 5.77 4.76
CA ASP A 206 30.77 6.20 3.97
C ASP A 206 30.97 5.39 2.68
N PHE A 207 30.13 4.38 2.43
CA PHE A 207 30.19 3.42 1.33
C PHE A 207 31.52 2.66 1.18
N ALA A 208 32.44 2.84 2.13
CA ALA A 208 33.82 2.38 2.05
C ALA A 208 34.13 1.35 3.15
N THR A 209 33.52 1.48 4.32
CA THR A 209 33.76 0.62 5.48
C THR A 209 33.19 -0.78 5.25
N PHE A 210 31.92 -0.89 4.87
CA PHE A 210 31.33 -2.11 4.35
C PHE A 210 30.14 -1.79 3.44
N ARG A 211 29.83 -2.73 2.56
CA ARG A 211 28.69 -2.68 1.64
C ARG A 211 28.36 -4.10 1.25
N SER A 212 27.18 -4.57 1.62
CA SER A 212 26.70 -5.87 1.17
C SER A 212 26.30 -5.81 -0.31
N ASP A 213 26.21 -6.97 -0.93
CA ASP A 213 25.36 -7.13 -2.11
C ASP A 213 23.89 -7.13 -1.68
N THR A 214 22.97 -7.21 -2.64
CA THR A 214 21.54 -7.42 -2.36
C THR A 214 21.32 -8.68 -1.53
N MET A 215 20.62 -8.54 -0.41
CA MET A 215 20.20 -9.62 0.47
C MET A 215 18.72 -9.91 0.20
N LEU A 216 18.38 -11.12 -0.26
CA LEU A 216 17.01 -11.61 -0.42
C LEU A 216 16.46 -12.18 0.90
N VAL A 217 15.20 -12.62 0.92
CA VAL A 217 14.61 -13.23 2.12
C VAL A 217 15.46 -14.40 2.62
N ASN A 218 15.76 -14.40 3.91
CA ASN A 218 16.68 -15.29 4.64
C ASN A 218 18.17 -15.19 4.27
N ASP A 219 18.59 -14.26 3.41
CA ASP A 219 20.01 -14.06 3.11
C ASP A 219 20.77 -13.43 4.28
N VAL A 220 22.02 -13.85 4.46
CA VAL A 220 22.86 -13.46 5.58
C VAL A 220 24.05 -12.62 5.09
N PHE A 221 24.31 -11.51 5.76
CA PHE A 221 25.52 -10.69 5.60
C PHE A 221 26.25 -10.58 6.92
N THR A 222 27.58 -10.73 6.90
CA THR A 222 28.40 -10.73 8.12
C THR A 222 29.60 -9.80 8.03
N VAL A 223 29.89 -9.11 9.13
CA VAL A 223 31.06 -8.22 9.26
C VAL A 223 31.67 -8.37 10.65
N THR A 224 32.99 -8.53 10.73
CA THR A 224 33.76 -8.54 11.99
C THR A 224 34.36 -7.16 12.27
N PHE A 225 34.22 -6.67 13.50
CA PHE A 225 34.65 -5.32 13.91
C PHE A 225 35.86 -5.34 14.83
N ASP A 226 37.05 -5.09 14.28
CA ASP A 226 38.32 -5.18 15.01
C ASP A 226 38.82 -3.84 15.61
N GLU A 227 38.16 -2.72 15.29
CA GLU A 227 38.57 -1.38 15.73
C GLU A 227 37.47 -0.68 16.54
N VAL A 228 37.86 -0.05 17.65
CA VAL A 228 36.95 0.78 18.47
C VAL A 228 36.47 1.97 17.65
N GLY A 229 35.15 2.15 17.58
CA GLY A 229 34.56 3.20 16.76
C GLY A 229 33.04 3.16 16.76
N GLU A 230 32.44 4.18 16.15
CA GLU A 230 31.00 4.28 15.90
C GLU A 230 30.79 4.30 14.39
N ILE A 231 29.93 3.41 13.89
CA ILE A 231 29.76 3.17 12.46
C ILE A 231 28.26 3.25 12.14
N PRO A 232 27.78 4.36 11.55
CA PRO A 232 26.43 4.45 11.03
C PRO A 232 26.31 3.72 9.68
N TYR A 233 25.16 3.11 9.43
CA TYR A 233 24.89 2.32 8.24
C TYR A 233 23.40 2.32 7.87
N PHE A 234 23.08 1.94 6.63
CA PHE A 234 21.75 1.98 6.05
C PHE A 234 21.53 0.90 4.98
N CYS A 235 20.27 0.67 4.60
CA CYS A 235 19.90 -0.15 3.44
C CYS A 235 19.76 0.71 2.18
N GLU A 236 20.44 0.36 1.09
CA GLU A 236 20.47 1.17 -0.14
C GLU A 236 19.16 1.16 -0.92
N PHE A 237 18.28 0.20 -0.65
CA PHE A 237 16.94 0.17 -1.23
C PHE A 237 15.94 0.99 -0.42
N HIS A 238 16.07 0.98 0.92
CA HIS A 238 15.00 1.39 1.84
C HIS A 238 15.43 2.44 2.89
N GLY A 239 16.63 2.99 2.73
CA GLY A 239 17.22 4.03 3.57
C GLY A 239 18.28 4.82 2.82
N SER A 240 18.95 5.74 3.51
CA SER A 240 20.11 6.48 2.99
C SER A 240 21.09 6.84 4.10
N ALA A 241 22.34 7.10 3.72
CA ALA A 241 23.39 7.55 4.65
C ALA A 241 22.94 8.75 5.51
N GLY A 242 23.40 8.81 6.77
CA GLY A 242 23.06 9.85 7.73
C GLY A 242 21.89 9.51 8.66
N GLY A 243 21.43 8.25 8.68
CA GLY A 243 20.40 7.77 9.60
C GLY A 243 18.96 7.88 9.10
N PHE A 244 18.71 7.95 7.78
CA PHE A 244 17.37 8.11 7.21
C PHE A 244 16.79 6.78 6.71
N GLY A 245 15.49 6.58 6.95
CA GLY A 245 14.77 5.37 6.57
C GLY A 245 15.28 4.16 7.33
N MET A 246 15.53 3.06 6.65
CA MET A 246 16.17 1.90 7.22
C MET A 246 17.67 2.15 7.47
N ALA A 247 18.02 2.60 8.68
CA ALA A 247 19.39 2.93 9.11
C ALA A 247 19.64 2.62 10.59
N GLY A 248 20.90 2.46 11.00
CA GLY A 248 21.30 2.09 12.37
C GLY A 248 22.76 2.43 12.72
N THR A 249 23.19 2.15 13.95
CA THR A 249 24.55 2.46 14.44
C THR A 249 25.21 1.29 15.18
N ILE A 250 26.47 1.02 14.86
CA ILE A 250 27.29 0.03 15.57
C ILE A 250 28.33 0.76 16.42
N ARG A 251 28.33 0.54 17.74
CA ARG A 251 29.35 1.06 18.64
C ARG A 251 30.27 -0.06 19.15
N VAL A 252 31.50 -0.04 18.68
CA VAL A 252 32.54 -1.00 19.04
C VAL A 252 33.33 -0.48 20.24
N VAL A 253 33.41 -1.24 21.32
CA VAL A 253 34.08 -0.86 22.58
C VAL A 253 35.14 -1.89 23.02
N PRO A 254 36.07 -1.58 23.95
CA PRO A 254 37.01 -2.58 24.47
C PRO A 254 36.34 -3.78 25.17
N GLU A 255 36.97 -4.95 25.15
CA GLU A 255 36.48 -6.26 25.67
C GLU A 255 36.02 -6.25 27.15
N GLY A 256 36.39 -5.24 27.94
CA GLY A 256 35.97 -5.06 29.34
C GLY A 256 34.96 -3.94 29.60
N GLU A 257 34.53 -3.24 28.55
CA GLU A 257 33.62 -2.07 28.62
C GLU A 257 32.28 -2.32 27.91
N ALA A 258 32.13 -3.44 27.20
CA ALA A 258 30.86 -3.86 26.64
C ALA A 258 29.89 -4.34 27.75
N PRO A 259 28.59 -4.03 27.67
CA PRO A 259 27.59 -4.73 28.48
C PRO A 259 27.68 -6.24 28.19
N GLU A 260 27.31 -7.08 29.16
CA GLU A 260 27.23 -8.53 28.96
C GLU A 260 26.36 -8.79 27.72
N LEU A 261 26.93 -9.41 26.68
CA LEU A 261 26.22 -9.71 25.44
C LEU A 261 25.19 -10.79 25.78
N VAL A 262 24.01 -10.36 26.21
CA VAL A 262 22.82 -11.19 26.08
C VAL A 262 22.65 -11.31 24.58
N SER A 263 22.93 -12.49 24.03
CA SER A 263 22.34 -12.90 22.76
C SER A 263 20.88 -12.50 22.89
N ALA A 264 20.44 -11.53 22.07
CA ALA A 264 19.03 -11.37 21.84
C ALA A 264 18.66 -12.69 21.17
N GLY A 265 18.31 -13.69 21.98
CA GLY A 265 17.58 -14.84 21.51
C GLY A 265 16.48 -14.25 20.66
N VAL A 266 16.37 -14.75 19.42
CA VAL A 266 15.40 -14.24 18.47
C VAL A 266 14.09 -14.08 19.23
N PRO A 267 13.53 -12.85 19.36
CA PRO A 267 12.21 -12.72 19.93
C PRO A 267 11.32 -13.53 19.01
N SER A 268 10.73 -14.61 19.51
CA SER A 268 9.76 -15.42 18.77
C SER A 268 8.44 -14.67 18.50
N ASP A 269 8.45 -13.32 18.59
CA ASP A 269 7.31 -12.42 18.52
C ASP A 269 7.78 -11.02 18.07
N ILE A 270 7.81 -10.74 16.76
CA ILE A 270 7.55 -9.39 16.24
C ILE A 270 6.50 -9.52 15.14
N ALA A 271 5.24 -9.27 15.49
CA ALA A 271 4.14 -9.24 14.54
C ALA A 271 4.08 -7.87 13.83
N LEU A 272 4.15 -7.87 12.49
CA LEU A 272 3.85 -6.74 11.60
C LEU A 272 2.43 -6.21 11.82
N THR A 273 2.17 -4.90 11.84
CA THR A 273 0.78 -4.41 11.81
C THR A 273 0.31 -4.03 10.39
N PRO A 274 -0.56 -4.81 9.72
CA PRO A 274 -1.19 -4.40 8.46
C PRO A 274 -2.34 -3.39 8.66
N GLN A 275 -2.55 -2.55 7.64
CA GLN A 275 -3.59 -1.51 7.63
C GLN A 275 -5.01 -2.11 7.69
N PRO A 276 -5.94 -1.48 8.43
CA PRO A 276 -7.29 -2.00 8.62
C PRO A 276 -8.08 -2.03 7.30
N THR A 277 -8.53 -3.21 6.90
CA THR A 277 -9.54 -3.46 5.86
C THR A 277 -10.75 -2.52 6.06
N PRO A 278 -11.40 -1.96 5.03
CA PRO A 278 -12.64 -1.21 5.20
C PRO A 278 -13.72 -2.01 5.93
N LEU A 279 -14.70 -1.35 6.57
CA LEU A 279 -15.87 -2.05 7.13
C LEU A 279 -16.56 -2.86 6.02
N PRO A 280 -17.07 -4.08 6.31
CA PRO A 280 -17.77 -4.89 5.32
C PRO A 280 -18.91 -4.09 4.67
N LEU A 281 -19.20 -4.39 3.40
CA LEU A 281 -20.28 -3.76 2.62
C LEU A 281 -21.62 -3.80 3.38
N PRO A 282 -22.56 -2.89 3.04
CA PRO A 282 -23.84 -2.76 3.73
C PRO A 282 -24.56 -4.10 3.87
N VAL A 283 -25.32 -4.26 4.96
CA VAL A 283 -26.11 -5.45 5.35
C VAL A 283 -26.98 -6.02 4.22
N GLU A 284 -27.25 -5.27 3.16
CA GLU A 284 -27.99 -5.71 1.98
C GLU A 284 -27.40 -6.94 1.28
N TYR A 285 -26.08 -7.16 1.34
CA TYR A 285 -25.41 -8.32 0.71
C TYR A 285 -25.46 -9.62 1.53
N PHE A 286 -25.79 -9.53 2.82
CA PHE A 286 -25.91 -10.68 3.72
C PHE A 286 -27.37 -11.15 3.90
N GLY A 287 -28.31 -10.49 3.22
CA GLY A 287 -29.72 -10.52 3.63
C GLY A 287 -29.90 -9.86 5.01
N GLN A 288 -31.12 -9.78 5.53
CA GLN A 288 -31.35 -9.32 6.91
C GLN A 288 -30.93 -10.39 7.93
N ALA A 289 -29.67 -10.83 7.85
CA ALA A 289 -29.08 -11.72 8.82
C ALA A 289 -29.13 -11.05 10.21
N PRO A 290 -29.49 -11.78 11.27
CA PRO A 290 -29.42 -11.28 12.63
C PRO A 290 -27.98 -10.95 13.05
N GLY A 291 -26.94 -11.16 12.24
CA GLY A 291 -25.61 -10.62 12.50
C GLY A 291 -24.62 -10.91 11.39
N THR A 292 -23.46 -10.29 11.46
CA THR A 292 -22.33 -10.52 10.55
C THR A 292 -21.03 -10.59 11.34
N ALA A 293 -20.04 -11.28 10.78
CA ALA A 293 -18.67 -11.19 11.24
C ALA A 293 -17.70 -11.11 10.05
N ALA A 294 -16.70 -10.25 10.15
CA ALA A 294 -15.78 -9.97 9.04
C ALA A 294 -14.33 -9.95 9.51
N PHE A 295 -13.48 -10.59 8.71
CA PHE A 295 -12.04 -10.61 8.91
C PHE A 295 -11.39 -9.32 8.41
N ARG A 296 -10.33 -8.91 9.12
CA ARG A 296 -9.57 -7.69 8.84
C ARG A 296 -8.11 -7.91 9.22
N ASP A 297 -7.31 -6.97 8.78
CA ASP A 297 -5.88 -6.86 9.06
C ASP A 297 -5.62 -5.88 10.22
N VAL A 298 -4.90 -6.30 11.26
CA VAL A 298 -4.39 -5.44 12.37
C VAL A 298 -2.94 -5.74 12.72
N ASN A 299 -2.62 -6.93 13.27
CA ASN A 299 -1.26 -7.40 13.60
C ASN A 299 -0.78 -8.53 12.66
N GLY A 300 -1.61 -8.92 11.70
CA GLY A 300 -1.33 -10.00 10.76
C GLY A 300 -2.36 -9.98 9.64
N ARG A 301 -2.18 -10.80 8.62
CA ARG A 301 -3.18 -10.89 7.55
C ARG A 301 -4.38 -11.65 8.07
N SER A 302 -5.57 -11.05 7.99
CA SER A 302 -6.84 -11.62 8.45
C SER A 302 -6.84 -12.05 9.93
N ASP A 303 -6.15 -11.30 10.79
CA ASP A 303 -5.94 -11.62 12.21
C ASP A 303 -6.96 -10.95 13.16
N GLN A 304 -7.77 -10.03 12.64
CA GLN A 304 -8.88 -9.42 13.37
C GLN A 304 -10.21 -10.00 12.90
N LEU A 305 -11.12 -10.25 13.84
CA LEU A 305 -12.53 -10.56 13.57
C LEU A 305 -13.44 -9.55 14.27
N LEU A 306 -14.20 -8.79 13.48
CA LEU A 306 -15.27 -7.93 13.98
C LEU A 306 -16.60 -8.65 13.90
N ILE A 307 -17.32 -8.75 15.01
CA ILE A 307 -18.62 -9.39 15.11
C ILE A 307 -19.68 -8.35 15.49
N ASN A 308 -20.79 -8.35 14.74
CA ASN A 308 -21.99 -7.60 15.08
C ASN A 308 -23.19 -8.55 15.06
N ALA A 309 -23.80 -8.75 16.22
CA ALA A 309 -24.96 -9.61 16.40
C ALA A 309 -26.16 -8.82 16.92
N ALA A 310 -27.32 -9.07 16.34
CA ALA A 310 -28.62 -8.61 16.79
C ALA A 310 -29.22 -9.64 17.75
N ILE A 311 -29.64 -9.13 18.91
CA ILE A 311 -30.23 -9.92 19.97
C ILE A 311 -31.75 -9.89 19.80
N ARG A 312 -32.36 -11.06 19.55
CA ARG A 312 -33.81 -11.18 19.35
C ARG A 312 -34.58 -11.23 20.68
N GLU A 313 -33.97 -11.75 21.74
CA GLU A 313 -34.58 -11.89 23.06
C GLU A 313 -33.65 -11.37 24.16
N PRO A 314 -34.16 -10.64 25.18
CA PRO A 314 -33.34 -10.17 26.29
C PRO A 314 -32.64 -11.34 27.01
N LEU A 315 -31.35 -11.16 27.29
CA LEU A 315 -30.58 -12.15 28.05
C LEU A 315 -31.11 -12.23 29.50
N PRO A 316 -31.16 -13.43 30.11
CA PRO A 316 -31.40 -13.60 31.53
C PRO A 316 -30.42 -12.79 32.39
N ASP A 317 -30.89 -12.31 33.55
CA ASP A 317 -30.07 -11.55 34.50
C ASP A 317 -28.83 -12.35 34.92
N GLY A 318 -27.64 -11.82 34.60
CA GLY A 318 -26.35 -12.44 34.95
C GLY A 318 -25.70 -13.26 33.85
N ASP A 319 -26.35 -13.43 32.70
CA ASP A 319 -25.79 -14.11 31.53
C ASP A 319 -25.20 -13.11 30.53
N GLY A 320 -24.24 -13.59 29.74
CA GLY A 320 -23.57 -12.89 28.64
C GLY A 320 -23.47 -13.76 27.38
N LEU A 321 -22.99 -13.18 26.30
CA LEU A 321 -22.74 -13.86 25.03
C LEU A 321 -21.24 -14.02 24.80
N PHE A 322 -20.81 -15.18 24.33
CA PHE A 322 -19.42 -15.52 24.08
C PHE A 322 -19.26 -16.04 22.65
N ALA A 323 -18.18 -15.64 21.97
CA ALA A 323 -17.92 -16.02 20.59
C ALA A 323 -16.73 -16.99 20.47
N PHE A 324 -16.83 -17.91 19.51
CA PHE A 324 -15.87 -18.99 19.29
C PHE A 324 -15.65 -19.23 17.80
N LEU A 325 -14.39 -19.33 17.37
CA LEU A 325 -14.02 -19.84 16.05
C LEU A 325 -13.71 -21.33 16.15
N ILE A 326 -14.12 -22.11 15.15
CA ILE A 326 -13.94 -23.57 15.11
C ILE A 326 -13.34 -23.97 13.76
N SER A 327 -12.32 -24.84 13.79
CA SER A 327 -11.64 -25.34 12.59
C SER A 327 -12.55 -26.28 11.78
N PRO A 328 -12.29 -26.48 10.47
CA PRO A 328 -13.15 -27.30 9.62
C PRO A 328 -13.26 -28.78 10.06
N ASP A 329 -12.22 -29.30 10.71
CA ASP A 329 -12.19 -30.66 11.27
C ASP A 329 -12.74 -30.75 12.71
N GLU A 330 -13.19 -29.61 13.26
CA GLU A 330 -13.65 -29.44 14.64
C GLU A 330 -12.62 -29.83 15.71
N ALA A 331 -11.33 -29.94 15.34
CA ALA A 331 -10.26 -30.30 16.27
C ALA A 331 -9.79 -29.11 17.12
N GLU A 332 -9.97 -27.89 16.63
CA GLU A 332 -9.56 -26.66 17.30
C GLU A 332 -10.75 -25.72 17.51
N THR A 333 -10.89 -25.23 18.74
CA THR A 333 -11.79 -24.14 19.11
C THR A 333 -10.98 -22.99 19.69
N LEU A 334 -11.18 -21.79 19.16
CA LEU A 334 -10.62 -20.55 19.69
C LEU A 334 -11.73 -19.74 20.36
N ALA A 335 -11.65 -19.60 21.69
CA ALA A 335 -12.53 -18.72 22.46
C ALA A 335 -12.10 -17.26 22.30
N LEU A 336 -12.99 -16.42 21.76
CA LEU A 336 -12.73 -15.00 21.49
C LEU A 336 -13.08 -14.09 22.67
N GLY A 337 -13.87 -14.60 23.61
CA GLY A 337 -14.28 -13.90 24.83
C GLY A 337 -15.73 -13.42 24.85
N GLU A 338 -16.06 -12.67 25.89
CA GLU A 338 -17.40 -12.12 26.13
C GLU A 338 -17.68 -10.92 25.22
N MET A 339 -18.84 -10.90 24.57
CA MET A 339 -19.29 -9.82 23.69
C MET A 339 -19.84 -8.65 24.50
N ALA A 340 -19.54 -7.42 24.06
CA ALA A 340 -20.07 -6.22 24.66
C ALA A 340 -21.50 -5.94 24.18
N LEU A 341 -22.45 -5.79 25.12
CA LEU A 341 -23.83 -5.45 24.80
C LEU A 341 -23.96 -3.96 24.45
N ALA A 342 -24.48 -3.67 23.26
CA ALA A 342 -24.74 -2.33 22.73
C ALA A 342 -26.25 -2.03 22.79
N GLY A 343 -26.76 -1.80 24.00
CA GLY A 343 -28.21 -1.66 24.25
C GLY A 343 -28.90 -3.02 24.41
N GLU A 344 -30.23 -3.06 24.23
CA GLU A 344 -31.03 -4.27 24.47
C GLU A 344 -31.10 -5.23 23.27
N VAL A 345 -30.64 -4.79 22.09
CA VAL A 345 -30.89 -5.49 20.82
C VAL A 345 -29.63 -5.79 20.02
N SER A 346 -28.44 -5.51 20.55
CA SER A 346 -27.17 -5.71 19.83
C SER A 346 -26.03 -6.11 20.76
N ALA A 347 -25.14 -6.96 20.26
CA ALA A 347 -23.86 -7.33 20.86
C ALA A 347 -22.76 -7.18 19.82
N ILE A 348 -21.60 -6.69 20.26
CA ILE A 348 -20.41 -6.48 19.42
C ILE A 348 -19.19 -7.14 20.05
N LEU A 349 -18.29 -7.64 19.21
CA LEU A 349 -16.96 -8.07 19.63
C LEU A 349 -15.94 -7.60 18.59
N ASP A 350 -14.82 -7.10 19.08
CA ASP A 350 -13.62 -6.78 18.31
C ASP A 350 -12.50 -7.66 18.86
N TYR A 351 -12.20 -8.75 18.16
CA TYR A 351 -11.14 -9.67 18.53
C TYR A 351 -9.96 -9.47 17.57
N VAL A 352 -8.77 -9.33 18.13
CA VAL A 352 -7.50 -9.30 17.38
C VAL A 352 -6.63 -10.42 17.91
N SER A 353 -6.09 -11.25 17.02
CA SER A 353 -5.13 -12.30 17.39
C SER A 353 -3.91 -11.65 18.05
N PRO A 354 -3.55 -12.03 19.30
CA PRO A 354 -2.37 -11.49 19.96
C PRO A 354 -1.06 -11.80 19.25
N THR A 355 -1.02 -12.89 18.48
CA THR A 355 0.14 -13.41 17.74
C THR A 355 0.09 -13.10 16.25
N GLY A 356 -0.99 -12.43 15.77
CA GLY A 356 -1.16 -12.12 14.35
C GLY A 356 -1.59 -13.31 13.48
N ASP A 357 -2.04 -14.42 14.09
CA ASP A 357 -2.50 -15.61 13.37
C ASP A 357 -3.57 -15.30 12.33
N ASN A 358 -3.50 -15.94 11.16
CA ASN A 358 -4.50 -15.77 10.10
C ASN A 358 -5.78 -16.53 10.43
N LEU A 359 -6.74 -15.84 11.05
CA LEU A 359 -7.98 -16.44 11.49
C LEU A 359 -8.85 -16.91 10.30
N ALA A 360 -8.82 -16.19 9.18
CA ALA A 360 -9.59 -16.54 7.98
C ALA A 360 -9.07 -17.79 7.26
N GLY A 361 -7.77 -18.03 7.30
CA GLY A 361 -7.13 -19.22 6.74
C GLY A 361 -7.29 -20.47 7.62
N ARG A 362 -7.57 -20.30 8.92
CA ARG A 362 -7.62 -21.39 9.89
C ARG A 362 -9.03 -21.85 10.27
N TYR A 363 -10.00 -20.93 10.32
CA TYR A 363 -11.33 -21.21 10.85
C TYR A 363 -12.42 -20.95 9.82
N ASN A 364 -13.37 -21.88 9.68
CA ASN A 364 -14.51 -21.75 8.75
C ASN A 364 -15.86 -21.68 9.45
N ARG A 365 -15.90 -21.70 10.79
CA ARG A 365 -17.14 -21.65 11.56
C ARG A 365 -17.03 -20.71 12.75
N LEU A 366 -18.07 -19.91 12.96
CA LEU A 366 -18.23 -19.00 14.09
C LEU A 366 -19.49 -19.38 14.88
N VAL A 367 -19.36 -19.49 16.19
CA VAL A 367 -20.45 -19.81 17.13
C VAL A 367 -20.56 -18.72 18.18
N ILE A 368 -21.77 -18.25 18.46
CA ILE A 368 -22.09 -17.35 19.57
C ILE A 368 -23.01 -18.11 20.53
N ALA A 369 -22.56 -18.28 21.77
CA ALA A 369 -23.28 -19.03 22.78
C ALA A 369 -23.51 -18.21 24.05
N GLN A 370 -24.59 -18.53 24.75
CA GLN A 370 -24.95 -17.92 26.03
C GLN A 370 -24.30 -18.67 27.19
N ALA A 371 -23.63 -17.93 28.07
CA ALA A 371 -23.08 -18.46 29.32
C ALA A 371 -23.15 -17.41 30.43
N VAL A 372 -22.80 -17.80 31.67
CA VAL A 372 -22.75 -16.88 32.80
C VAL A 372 -21.73 -15.78 32.53
N SER A 373 -22.10 -14.51 32.72
CA SER A 373 -21.21 -13.37 32.48
C SER A 373 -19.94 -13.47 33.36
N GLY A 374 -18.78 -13.21 32.76
CA GLY A 374 -17.46 -13.34 33.41
C GLY A 374 -16.95 -14.78 33.61
N SER A 375 -17.62 -15.80 33.07
CA SER A 375 -17.20 -17.20 33.25
C SER A 375 -16.09 -17.67 32.31
N ASN A 376 -15.82 -16.95 31.21
CA ASN A 376 -14.80 -17.26 30.18
C ASN A 376 -14.72 -18.76 29.81
N PRO A 377 -15.83 -19.34 29.31
CA PRO A 377 -15.85 -20.73 28.89
C PRO A 377 -14.87 -20.99 27.73
N PRO A 378 -14.14 -22.13 27.73
CA PRO A 378 -13.22 -22.47 26.65
C PRO A 378 -13.94 -23.00 25.40
N GLU A 379 -15.19 -23.41 25.52
CA GLU A 379 -16.02 -24.01 24.47
C GLU A 379 -17.45 -23.43 24.53
N PRO A 380 -18.20 -23.43 23.41
CA PRO A 380 -19.53 -22.80 23.34
C PRO A 380 -20.60 -23.46 24.23
N GLY A 381 -20.47 -24.74 24.56
CA GLY A 381 -21.52 -25.48 25.29
C GLY A 381 -22.81 -25.67 24.47
N ASP A 382 -23.93 -25.95 25.13
CA ASP A 382 -25.18 -26.36 24.45
C ASP A 382 -26.10 -25.18 24.06
N ASN A 383 -25.89 -23.99 24.63
CA ASN A 383 -26.78 -22.83 24.47
C ASN A 383 -26.33 -21.92 23.32
N ILE A 384 -26.32 -22.44 22.10
CA ILE A 384 -25.94 -21.67 20.90
C ILE A 384 -27.09 -20.74 20.49
N VAL A 385 -26.77 -19.46 20.34
CA VAL A 385 -27.73 -18.40 19.97
C VAL A 385 -27.64 -18.07 18.48
N LEU A 386 -26.42 -17.93 17.96
CA LEU A 386 -26.14 -17.69 16.55
C LEU A 386 -24.94 -18.53 16.10
N GLU A 387 -24.94 -18.91 14.83
CA GLU A 387 -23.81 -19.53 14.15
C GLU A 387 -23.70 -19.07 12.70
N GLY A 388 -22.49 -19.11 12.17
CA GLY A 388 -22.17 -18.90 10.76
C GLY A 388 -21.11 -19.90 10.32
N ILE A 389 -21.19 -20.33 9.06
CA ILE A 389 -20.28 -21.32 8.49
C ILE A 389 -19.99 -21.00 7.02
N VAL A 390 -18.72 -21.09 6.64
CA VAL A 390 -18.28 -21.14 5.25
C VAL A 390 -18.14 -22.63 4.87
N PRO A 391 -18.83 -23.10 3.81
CA PRO A 391 -18.73 -24.49 3.36
C PRO A 391 -17.29 -24.92 3.11
N LEU A 392 -16.97 -26.19 3.39
CA LEU A 392 -15.59 -26.69 3.42
C LEU A 392 -14.84 -26.44 2.10
N GLU A 393 -15.41 -26.85 0.96
CA GLU A 393 -14.76 -26.69 -0.34
C GLU A 393 -14.60 -25.21 -0.73
N ALA A 394 -15.53 -24.35 -0.31
CA ALA A 394 -15.41 -22.91 -0.51
C ALA A 394 -14.28 -22.34 0.37
N HIS A 395 -14.19 -22.78 1.62
CA HIS A 395 -13.13 -22.38 2.54
C HIS A 395 -11.76 -22.83 2.04
N GLU A 396 -11.60 -24.06 1.55
CA GLU A 396 -10.34 -24.56 0.96
C GLU A 396 -9.85 -23.65 -0.18
N ALA A 397 -10.75 -23.21 -1.06
CA ALA A 397 -10.42 -22.27 -2.13
C ALA A 397 -10.08 -20.85 -1.61
N LEU A 398 -10.73 -20.40 -0.53
CA LEU A 398 -10.41 -19.12 0.11
C LEU A 398 -9.07 -19.15 0.86
N VAL A 399 -8.70 -20.30 1.43
CA VAL A 399 -7.36 -20.54 2.00
C VAL A 399 -6.30 -20.36 0.91
N GLU A 400 -6.52 -20.85 -0.31
CA GLU A 400 -5.59 -20.61 -1.42
C GLU A 400 -5.43 -19.12 -1.79
N LEU A 401 -6.39 -18.26 -1.46
CA LEU A 401 -6.30 -16.82 -1.68
C LEU A 401 -5.64 -16.08 -0.51
N LEU A 402 -5.93 -16.50 0.72
CA LEU A 402 -5.69 -15.72 1.94
C LEU A 402 -4.61 -16.27 2.85
N ALA A 403 -4.26 -17.56 2.75
CA ALA A 403 -3.36 -18.20 3.71
C ALA A 403 -1.96 -17.58 3.71
N THR A 404 -1.24 -17.83 4.78
CA THR A 404 0.20 -17.58 4.89
C THR A 404 0.82 -18.89 5.39
N GLY A 405 2.04 -19.26 4.96
CA GLY A 405 2.57 -20.63 5.12
C GLY A 405 2.56 -21.25 6.53
N ALA A 406 2.47 -20.43 7.58
CA ALA A 406 2.32 -20.91 8.96
C ALA A 406 0.89 -21.44 9.29
N ASP A 407 -0.09 -21.19 8.42
CA ASP A 407 -1.53 -21.37 8.66
C ASP A 407 -2.18 -22.49 7.85
N LEU A 408 -1.43 -23.19 7.00
CA LEU A 408 -1.96 -24.35 6.29
C LEU A 408 -2.30 -25.46 7.30
N PRO A 409 -3.56 -25.92 7.38
CA PRO A 409 -3.87 -27.05 8.25
C PRO A 409 -3.01 -28.24 7.83
N ILE A 410 -2.40 -28.92 8.80
CA ILE A 410 -1.82 -30.25 8.57
C ILE A 410 -3.00 -31.20 8.34
N ILE A 411 -3.54 -31.19 7.12
CA ILE A 411 -4.62 -32.09 6.74
C ILE A 411 -4.02 -33.49 6.68
N ASN A 412 -4.60 -34.41 7.45
CA ASN A 412 -4.17 -35.79 7.64
C ASN A 412 -3.65 -36.43 6.34
N ALA A 413 -2.49 -37.08 6.45
CA ALA A 413 -1.72 -37.75 5.39
C ALA A 413 -2.43 -38.85 4.57
N ASP A 414 -3.75 -39.04 4.74
CA ASP A 414 -4.55 -40.03 4.01
C ASP A 414 -5.37 -39.42 2.84
N ILE A 415 -5.44 -38.10 2.72
CA ILE A 415 -5.85 -37.42 1.48
C ILE A 415 -4.57 -36.81 0.93
N GLY A 416 -4.03 -37.41 -0.13
CA GLY A 416 -2.69 -37.10 -0.62
C GLY A 416 -2.42 -35.60 -0.72
N ALA A 417 -1.23 -35.20 -0.28
CA ALA A 417 -0.63 -33.86 -0.39
C ALA A 417 -0.45 -33.39 -1.85
N ALA A 418 -1.51 -33.50 -2.65
CA ALA A 418 -1.56 -33.27 -4.09
C ALA A 418 -2.77 -32.42 -4.50
N GLY A 419 -3.41 -31.71 -3.56
CA GLY A 419 -4.72 -31.09 -3.79
C GLY A 419 -4.86 -29.62 -3.44
N ILE A 420 -4.07 -29.05 -2.53
CA ILE A 420 -4.12 -27.62 -2.20
C ILE A 420 -2.95 -26.94 -2.89
N SER A 421 -3.27 -26.05 -3.81
CA SER A 421 -2.34 -25.54 -4.80
C SER A 421 -1.48 -24.36 -4.32
N ALA A 422 -1.87 -23.67 -3.24
CA ALA A 422 -1.04 -22.61 -2.62
C ALA A 422 0.36 -23.10 -2.19
N ALA A 423 0.60 -24.41 -2.16
CA ALA A 423 1.91 -25.05 -2.03
C ALA A 423 2.90 -24.73 -3.18
N SER A 424 2.46 -24.08 -4.27
CA SER A 424 3.33 -23.67 -5.38
C SER A 424 3.90 -22.26 -5.29
N SER A 425 3.38 -21.39 -4.40
CA SER A 425 3.87 -20.02 -4.25
C SER A 425 5.02 -19.92 -3.22
N PRO A 426 5.98 -18.97 -3.40
CA PRO A 426 7.05 -18.76 -2.43
C PRO A 426 6.52 -18.44 -1.02
N GLY A 427 6.96 -19.22 -0.02
CA GLY A 427 6.54 -19.07 1.37
C GLY A 427 5.12 -19.54 1.67
N GLU A 428 4.53 -20.38 0.81
CA GLU A 428 3.17 -20.96 0.96
C GLU A 428 2.11 -19.86 1.19
N ARG A 429 2.24 -18.76 0.45
CA ARG A 429 1.38 -17.58 0.54
C ARG A 429 0.15 -17.74 -0.34
N GLY A 430 -0.98 -17.30 0.17
CA GLY A 430 -2.22 -17.19 -0.58
C GLY A 430 -2.03 -16.27 -1.77
N TYR A 431 -2.63 -16.63 -2.90
CA TYR A 431 -2.34 -15.98 -4.18
C TYR A 431 -2.73 -14.51 -4.20
N ALA A 432 -3.82 -14.11 -3.52
CA ALA A 432 -4.21 -12.70 -3.43
C ALA A 432 -3.25 -11.91 -2.52
N VAL A 433 -2.71 -12.53 -1.47
CA VAL A 433 -1.69 -11.93 -0.60
C VAL A 433 -0.40 -11.71 -1.40
N GLY A 434 0.12 -12.75 -2.05
CA GLY A 434 1.35 -12.65 -2.84
C GLY A 434 1.23 -11.66 -4.01
N LEU A 435 0.08 -11.66 -4.70
CA LEU A 435 -0.24 -10.67 -5.74
C LEU A 435 -0.11 -9.24 -5.24
N ARG A 436 -0.70 -8.94 -4.08
CA ARG A 436 -0.63 -7.61 -3.46
C ARG A 436 0.81 -7.23 -3.13
N LEU A 437 1.56 -8.13 -2.49
CA LEU A 437 2.94 -7.86 -2.09
C LEU A 437 3.87 -7.59 -3.27
N GLN A 438 3.75 -8.36 -4.35
CA GLN A 438 4.53 -8.14 -5.56
C GLN A 438 4.17 -6.81 -6.24
N ILE A 439 2.89 -6.41 -6.23
CA ILE A 439 2.48 -5.11 -6.78
C ILE A 439 2.92 -3.94 -5.88
N ASP A 440 2.92 -4.09 -4.56
CA ASP A 440 3.50 -3.11 -3.63
C ASP A 440 5.01 -2.92 -3.88
N GLU A 441 5.73 -4.00 -4.19
CA GLU A 441 7.14 -3.97 -4.60
C GLU A 441 7.32 -3.24 -5.94
N MET A 442 6.45 -3.51 -6.92
CA MET A 442 6.46 -2.80 -8.20
C MET A 442 6.23 -1.30 -8.03
N ARG A 443 5.31 -0.88 -7.15
CA ARG A 443 5.04 0.54 -6.84
C ARG A 443 6.28 1.22 -6.26
N ARG A 444 6.98 0.57 -5.33
CA ARG A 444 8.25 1.07 -4.77
C ARG A 444 9.32 1.24 -5.85
N HIS A 445 9.49 0.27 -6.74
CA HIS A 445 10.43 0.41 -7.85
C HIS A 445 10.01 1.43 -8.90
N MET A 446 8.70 1.62 -9.10
CA MET A 446 8.21 2.67 -9.97
C MET A 446 8.55 4.06 -9.43
N ASP A 447 8.45 4.28 -8.12
CA ASP A 447 8.89 5.53 -7.49
C ASP A 447 10.37 5.79 -7.75
N HIS A 448 11.20 4.74 -7.74
CA HIS A 448 12.61 4.84 -8.10
C HIS A 448 12.84 5.06 -9.60
N VAL A 449 12.05 4.48 -10.51
CA VAL A 449 12.11 4.78 -11.96
C VAL A 449 11.83 6.25 -12.20
N VAL A 450 10.77 6.80 -11.59
CA VAL A 450 10.42 8.22 -11.69
C VAL A 450 11.54 9.10 -11.12
N PHE A 451 11.98 8.83 -9.88
CA PHE A 451 13.05 9.58 -9.20
C PHE A 451 14.32 9.66 -10.06
N ASN A 452 14.78 8.53 -10.59
CA ASN A 452 16.02 8.47 -11.35
C ASN A 452 15.90 9.13 -12.72
N HIS A 453 14.75 8.99 -13.39
CA HIS A 453 14.52 9.63 -14.68
C HIS A 453 14.50 11.16 -14.55
N GLU A 454 13.84 11.67 -13.53
CA GLU A 454 13.81 13.12 -13.22
C GLU A 454 15.19 13.67 -12.86
N ALA A 455 16.03 12.85 -12.21
CA ALA A 455 17.42 13.19 -11.89
C ALA A 455 18.38 13.07 -13.10
N GLY A 456 17.91 12.60 -14.26
CA GLY A 456 18.75 12.31 -15.42
C GLY A 456 19.69 11.11 -15.21
N ASN A 457 19.43 10.29 -14.20
CA ASN A 457 20.17 9.07 -13.89
C ASN A 457 19.59 7.90 -14.69
N SER A 458 20.06 7.73 -15.92
CA SER A 458 19.58 6.65 -16.79
C SER A 458 19.90 5.26 -16.24
N GLU A 459 21.06 5.06 -15.60
CA GLU A 459 21.43 3.76 -15.02
C GLU A 459 20.45 3.35 -13.92
N GLY A 460 20.10 4.28 -13.02
CA GLY A 460 19.09 4.03 -11.99
C GLY A 460 17.69 3.79 -12.57
N THR A 461 17.32 4.53 -13.62
CA THR A 461 16.02 4.37 -14.31
C THR A 461 15.89 2.98 -14.93
N GLN A 462 16.93 2.53 -15.63
CA GLN A 462 16.96 1.22 -16.29
C GLN A 462 16.99 0.07 -15.29
N ARG A 463 17.77 0.20 -14.21
CA ARG A 463 17.83 -0.78 -13.11
C ARG A 463 16.45 -0.99 -12.47
N HIS A 464 15.78 0.09 -12.08
CA HIS A 464 14.47 -0.06 -11.43
C HIS A 464 13.35 -0.44 -12.42
N ALA A 465 13.50 -0.18 -13.72
CA ALA A 465 12.61 -0.74 -14.73
C ALA A 465 12.84 -2.26 -14.92
N GLU A 466 14.08 -2.74 -14.85
CA GLU A 466 14.40 -4.17 -14.83
C GLU A 466 13.77 -4.86 -13.62
N HIS A 467 13.84 -4.23 -12.45
CA HIS A 467 13.20 -4.74 -11.23
C HIS A 467 11.70 -4.97 -11.42
N ILE A 468 10.98 -3.96 -11.93
CA ILE A 468 9.54 -4.05 -12.25
C ILE A 468 9.30 -5.18 -13.26
N TYR A 469 10.14 -5.27 -14.30
CA TYR A 469 10.04 -6.33 -15.29
C TYR A 469 10.17 -7.72 -14.67
N ASN A 470 11.20 -7.94 -13.85
CA ASN A 470 11.49 -9.22 -13.21
C ASN A 470 10.39 -9.65 -12.22
N ILE A 471 9.77 -8.72 -11.49
CA ILE A 471 8.59 -8.99 -10.67
C ILE A 471 7.41 -9.49 -11.52
N ILE A 472 7.15 -8.85 -12.67
CA ILE A 472 6.01 -9.23 -13.52
C ILE A 472 6.23 -10.59 -14.16
N VAL A 473 7.43 -10.84 -14.70
CA VAL A 473 7.68 -12.04 -15.50
C VAL A 473 7.99 -13.27 -14.67
N GLY A 474 8.56 -13.13 -13.48
CA GLY A 474 8.94 -14.29 -12.67
C GLY A 474 10.14 -15.06 -13.23
N SER A 475 10.68 -15.94 -12.40
CA SER A 475 12.00 -16.55 -12.57
C SER A 475 12.06 -17.64 -13.65
N GLU A 476 10.94 -18.24 -14.04
CA GLU A 476 10.89 -19.22 -15.13
C GLU A 476 10.70 -18.59 -16.52
N PHE A 477 10.58 -17.26 -16.60
CA PHE A 477 10.44 -16.58 -17.89
C PHE A 477 11.80 -16.51 -18.61
N GLU A 478 11.80 -16.76 -19.93
CA GLU A 478 13.05 -16.94 -20.71
C GLU A 478 13.99 -15.73 -20.67
N THR A 479 13.46 -14.53 -20.45
CA THR A 479 14.21 -13.27 -20.40
C THR A 479 14.31 -12.65 -19.00
N PHE A 480 13.98 -13.41 -17.96
CA PHE A 480 14.20 -13.00 -16.56
C PHE A 480 15.69 -12.82 -16.26
N GLY A 481 16.02 -11.83 -15.43
CA GLY A 481 17.38 -11.59 -14.92
C GLY A 481 17.94 -10.23 -15.35
N ASP A 482 19.15 -10.22 -15.93
CA ASP A 482 19.86 -9.01 -16.35
C ASP A 482 19.34 -8.49 -17.69
N VAL A 483 18.31 -7.64 -17.63
CA VAL A 483 17.63 -7.05 -18.77
C VAL A 483 18.35 -5.81 -19.28
N ASN A 484 18.91 -5.01 -18.35
CA ASN A 484 19.62 -3.77 -18.64
C ASN A 484 21.06 -4.00 -19.18
N GLY A 485 21.60 -5.21 -19.03
CA GLY A 485 22.90 -5.61 -19.54
C GLY A 485 24.08 -5.08 -18.73
N ASP A 486 23.88 -4.74 -17.45
CA ASP A 486 24.93 -4.24 -16.56
C ASP A 486 25.80 -5.37 -15.96
N GLY A 487 25.47 -6.63 -16.26
CA GLY A 487 26.15 -7.83 -15.78
C GLY A 487 25.59 -8.37 -14.48
N ARG A 488 24.49 -7.82 -13.94
CA ARG A 488 23.85 -8.23 -12.69
C ARG A 488 22.36 -8.47 -12.91
N ALA A 489 21.93 -9.72 -12.70
CA ALA A 489 20.51 -10.04 -12.63
C ALA A 489 19.97 -9.63 -11.25
N GLN A 490 19.11 -8.61 -11.20
CA GLN A 490 18.50 -8.13 -9.96
C GLN A 490 16.99 -8.38 -9.98
N ASN A 491 16.52 -9.17 -9.01
CA ASN A 491 15.09 -9.41 -8.83
C ASN A 491 14.68 -9.09 -7.39
N PRO A 492 13.94 -8.00 -7.18
CA PRO A 492 13.38 -7.66 -5.88
C PRO A 492 12.06 -8.37 -5.57
N GLY A 493 11.46 -9.04 -6.56
CA GLY A 493 10.28 -9.86 -6.35
C GLY A 493 10.63 -11.25 -5.80
N ASP A 494 9.60 -12.03 -5.50
CA ASP A 494 9.76 -13.41 -5.00
C ASP A 494 10.04 -14.46 -6.09
N GLY A 495 10.03 -14.04 -7.36
CA GLY A 495 10.33 -14.89 -8.51
C GLY A 495 9.16 -15.76 -8.99
N PHE A 496 7.96 -15.66 -8.40
CA PHE A 496 6.77 -16.38 -8.87
C PHE A 496 6.15 -15.76 -10.13
N GLY A 497 6.30 -14.43 -10.27
CA GLY A 497 5.74 -13.68 -11.38
C GLY A 497 4.27 -13.32 -11.19
N LEU A 498 3.86 -12.19 -11.76
CA LEU A 498 2.45 -11.82 -11.86
C LEU A 498 1.75 -12.55 -13.00
N LEU A 499 2.48 -12.82 -14.09
CA LEU A 499 1.99 -13.43 -15.32
C LEU A 499 2.53 -14.87 -15.49
N PRO A 500 1.90 -15.67 -16.36
CA PRO A 500 2.39 -17.01 -16.66
C PRO A 500 3.84 -17.02 -17.15
N ASN A 501 4.65 -17.88 -16.56
CA ASN A 501 6.06 -18.03 -16.86
C ASN A 501 6.49 -19.50 -16.76
N GLY A 502 6.80 -20.10 -17.91
CA GLY A 502 7.08 -21.54 -17.96
C GLY A 502 5.85 -22.38 -17.59
N ASP A 503 6.00 -23.24 -16.58
CA ASP A 503 4.91 -24.09 -16.07
C ASP A 503 4.11 -23.39 -14.96
N GLN A 504 4.58 -22.22 -14.47
CA GLN A 504 3.88 -21.41 -13.47
C GLN A 504 2.83 -20.50 -14.10
N LEU A 505 1.64 -20.45 -13.49
CA LEU A 505 0.54 -19.57 -13.92
C LEU A 505 0.73 -18.10 -13.49
N GLY A 506 1.52 -17.86 -12.44
CA GLY A 506 1.72 -16.54 -11.84
C GLY A 506 0.55 -16.08 -10.97
N TYR A 507 0.78 -15.07 -10.13
CA TYR A 507 -0.17 -14.67 -9.08
C TYR A 507 -1.57 -14.27 -9.59
N ILE A 508 -1.65 -13.64 -10.77
CA ILE A 508 -2.93 -13.17 -11.31
C ILE A 508 -3.82 -14.35 -11.70
N GLU A 509 -3.29 -15.31 -12.46
CA GLU A 509 -4.08 -16.44 -12.95
C GLU A 509 -4.39 -17.43 -11.81
N GLU A 510 -3.50 -17.56 -10.83
CA GLU A 510 -3.78 -18.36 -9.63
C GLU A 510 -4.87 -17.74 -8.74
N THR A 511 -4.87 -16.41 -8.59
CA THR A 511 -5.96 -15.68 -7.90
C THR A 511 -7.29 -15.88 -8.64
N ILE A 512 -7.29 -15.83 -9.97
CA ILE A 512 -8.45 -16.12 -10.82
C ILE A 512 -8.96 -17.55 -10.56
N ARG A 513 -8.07 -18.53 -10.56
CA ARG A 513 -8.41 -19.95 -10.37
C ARG A 513 -9.02 -20.21 -8.99
N ALA A 514 -8.38 -19.75 -7.93
CA ALA A 514 -8.84 -19.96 -6.56
C ALA A 514 -10.17 -19.24 -6.28
N ALA A 515 -10.33 -18.00 -6.76
CA ALA A 515 -11.60 -17.28 -6.66
C ALA A 515 -12.74 -18.00 -7.40
N GLN A 516 -12.47 -18.53 -8.60
CA GLN A 516 -13.45 -19.33 -9.34
C GLN A 516 -13.82 -20.63 -8.61
N ALA A 517 -12.84 -21.30 -7.98
CA ALA A 517 -13.09 -22.50 -7.19
C ALA A 517 -14.02 -22.22 -5.99
N ALA A 518 -13.86 -21.08 -5.31
CA ALA A 518 -14.75 -20.68 -4.21
C ALA A 518 -16.20 -20.41 -4.69
N ILE A 519 -16.36 -19.86 -5.90
CA ILE A 519 -17.67 -19.63 -6.54
C ILE A 519 -18.35 -20.95 -6.94
N ASP A 520 -17.58 -21.90 -7.47
CA ASP A 520 -18.09 -23.17 -7.98
C ASP A 520 -18.24 -24.25 -6.89
N ALA A 521 -17.80 -23.96 -5.67
CA ALA A 521 -17.84 -24.89 -4.55
C ALA A 521 -19.27 -25.37 -4.25
N PRO A 522 -19.47 -26.68 -3.98
CA PRO A 522 -20.76 -27.21 -3.56
C PRO A 522 -21.30 -26.50 -2.32
N ASP A 523 -22.61 -26.27 -2.28
CA ASP A 523 -23.31 -25.65 -1.16
C ASP A 523 -22.79 -24.25 -0.76
N THR A 524 -22.01 -23.58 -1.63
CA THR A 524 -21.51 -22.22 -1.41
C THR A 524 -22.65 -21.22 -1.12
N ILE A 525 -22.31 -20.15 -0.40
CA ILE A 525 -23.27 -19.14 0.05
C ILE A 525 -23.19 -17.86 -0.81
N PRO A 526 -24.28 -17.09 -0.95
CA PRO A 526 -24.30 -15.87 -1.77
C PRO A 526 -23.20 -14.86 -1.45
N ALA A 527 -22.82 -14.74 -0.17
CA ALA A 527 -21.73 -13.87 0.26
C ALA A 527 -20.38 -14.28 -0.34
N VAL A 528 -20.06 -15.58 -0.33
CA VAL A 528 -18.86 -16.14 -0.98
C VAL A 528 -18.92 -15.89 -2.49
N VAL A 529 -20.05 -16.20 -3.14
CA VAL A 529 -20.22 -16.01 -4.59
C VAL A 529 -20.01 -14.55 -4.99
N ALA A 530 -20.58 -13.61 -4.24
CA ALA A 530 -20.45 -12.18 -4.52
C ALA A 530 -19.00 -11.71 -4.36
N HIS A 531 -18.38 -12.00 -3.21
CA HIS A 531 -17.06 -11.48 -2.88
C HIS A 531 -15.94 -12.22 -3.63
N ALA A 532 -15.99 -13.54 -3.76
CA ALA A 532 -15.05 -14.25 -4.64
C ALA A 532 -15.23 -13.84 -6.11
N GLY A 533 -16.46 -13.50 -6.54
CA GLY A 533 -16.73 -12.90 -7.84
C GLY A 533 -16.02 -11.55 -8.04
N HIS A 534 -16.01 -10.70 -7.01
CA HIS A 534 -15.28 -9.43 -7.00
C HIS A 534 -13.76 -9.63 -7.06
N THR A 535 -13.22 -10.60 -6.31
CA THR A 535 -11.81 -10.98 -6.39
C THR A 535 -11.43 -11.45 -7.79
N LEU A 536 -12.24 -12.31 -8.39
CA LEU A 536 -12.06 -12.82 -9.74
C LEU A 536 -12.01 -11.70 -10.79
N VAL A 537 -12.97 -10.77 -10.74
CA VAL A 537 -13.05 -9.66 -11.69
C VAL A 537 -11.85 -8.72 -11.55
N SER A 538 -11.48 -8.38 -10.31
CA SER A 538 -10.32 -7.52 -10.04
C SER A 538 -9.01 -8.15 -10.55
N ALA A 539 -8.83 -9.45 -10.34
CA ALA A 539 -7.69 -10.19 -10.88
C ALA A 539 -7.65 -10.19 -12.43
N ARG A 540 -8.80 -10.36 -13.09
CA ARG A 540 -8.89 -10.30 -14.56
C ARG A 540 -8.54 -8.92 -15.12
N ASN A 541 -8.90 -7.84 -14.43
CA ASN A 541 -8.54 -6.49 -14.85
C ASN A 541 -7.00 -6.33 -14.89
N MET A 542 -6.34 -6.79 -13.83
CA MET A 542 -4.89 -6.71 -13.68
C MET A 542 -4.11 -7.46 -14.75
N ALA A 543 -4.64 -8.56 -15.32
CA ALA A 543 -3.93 -9.34 -16.34
C ALA A 543 -3.53 -8.48 -17.56
N GLN A 544 -4.41 -7.60 -18.02
CA GLN A 544 -4.12 -6.72 -19.15
C GLN A 544 -3.11 -5.63 -18.78
N TRP A 545 -3.26 -5.03 -17.60
CA TRP A 545 -2.36 -3.97 -17.13
C TRP A 545 -0.94 -4.50 -16.88
N ALA A 546 -0.81 -5.68 -16.26
CA ALA A 546 0.47 -6.35 -16.05
C ALA A 546 1.16 -6.69 -17.38
N SER A 547 0.40 -7.14 -18.39
CA SER A 547 0.97 -7.44 -19.71
C SER A 547 1.52 -6.19 -20.41
N GLU A 548 0.83 -5.05 -20.29
CA GLU A 548 1.30 -3.78 -20.84
C GLU A 548 2.49 -3.24 -20.05
N ALA A 549 2.43 -3.29 -18.71
CA ALA A 549 3.50 -2.86 -17.82
C ALA A 549 4.79 -3.62 -18.08
N ARG A 550 4.70 -4.95 -18.30
CA ARG A 550 5.84 -5.79 -18.71
C ARG A 550 6.50 -5.28 -19.98
N GLY A 551 5.72 -4.89 -20.99
CA GLY A 551 6.25 -4.41 -22.27
C GLY A 551 7.03 -3.12 -22.08
N ILE A 552 6.45 -2.17 -21.34
CA ILE A 552 7.05 -0.85 -21.13
C ILE A 552 8.28 -0.94 -20.20
N SER A 553 8.21 -1.71 -19.11
CA SER A 553 9.35 -1.87 -18.21
C SER A 553 10.53 -2.55 -18.91
N PHE A 554 10.28 -3.51 -19.79
CA PHE A 554 11.30 -4.11 -20.66
C PHE A 554 11.96 -3.09 -21.59
N GLU A 555 11.15 -2.26 -22.27
CA GLU A 555 11.65 -1.22 -23.17
C GLU A 555 12.51 -0.18 -22.45
N ILE A 556 12.12 0.22 -21.24
CA ILE A 556 12.90 1.15 -20.42
C ILE A 556 14.20 0.49 -19.98
N ALA A 557 14.13 -0.72 -19.41
CA ALA A 557 15.29 -1.44 -18.90
C ALA A 557 16.36 -1.68 -19.98
N ARG A 558 15.95 -2.14 -21.17
CA ARG A 558 16.85 -2.54 -22.26
C ARG A 558 17.13 -1.43 -23.28
N GLY A 559 16.37 -0.35 -23.23
CA GLY A 559 16.42 0.72 -24.23
C GLY A 559 17.73 1.50 -24.24
N ASP A 560 18.00 2.23 -25.32
CA ASP A 560 19.03 3.26 -25.29
C ASP A 560 18.56 4.38 -24.34
N PRO A 561 19.36 4.77 -23.33
CA PRO A 561 19.05 5.89 -22.43
C PRO A 561 18.56 7.16 -23.12
N ALA A 562 19.05 7.45 -24.33
CA ALA A 562 18.66 8.63 -25.10
C ALA A 562 17.23 8.56 -25.65
N ASN A 563 16.61 7.37 -25.66
CA ASN A 563 15.28 7.10 -26.21
C ASN A 563 14.22 6.83 -25.15
N ILE A 564 14.58 6.78 -23.85
CA ILE A 564 13.62 6.63 -22.76
C ILE A 564 12.79 7.92 -22.67
N THR A 565 11.47 7.81 -22.84
CA THR A 565 10.57 8.97 -22.84
C THR A 565 9.77 9.07 -21.55
N SER A 566 9.44 10.29 -21.13
CA SER A 566 8.51 10.50 -20.01
C SER A 566 7.13 9.88 -20.27
N VAL A 567 6.71 9.78 -21.54
CA VAL A 567 5.43 9.15 -21.92
C VAL A 567 5.41 7.66 -21.55
N GLN A 568 6.52 6.94 -21.76
CA GLN A 568 6.63 5.54 -21.34
C GLN A 568 6.59 5.42 -19.82
N ILE A 569 7.32 6.27 -19.10
CA ILE A 569 7.38 6.25 -17.64
C ILE A 569 6.02 6.58 -17.03
N GLU A 570 5.34 7.64 -17.48
CA GLU A 570 4.00 8.01 -17.04
C GLU A 570 2.98 6.90 -17.30
N ARG A 571 3.11 6.19 -18.44
CA ARG A 571 2.23 5.06 -18.74
C ARG A 571 2.50 3.87 -17.83
N LEU A 572 3.77 3.52 -17.57
CA LEU A 572 4.13 2.47 -16.64
C LEU A 572 3.65 2.80 -15.22
N ASP A 573 3.81 4.04 -14.78
CA ASP A 573 3.32 4.57 -13.50
C ASP A 573 1.83 4.35 -13.33
N THR A 574 1.06 4.79 -14.34
CA THR A 574 -0.40 4.62 -14.38
C THR A 574 -0.81 3.15 -14.30
N LEU A 575 -0.11 2.26 -15.01
CA LEU A 575 -0.43 0.83 -15.02
C LEU A 575 -0.16 0.20 -13.66
N ILE A 576 0.89 0.61 -12.95
CA ILE A 576 1.21 0.09 -11.61
C ILE A 576 0.21 0.61 -10.57
N ASP A 577 -0.23 1.87 -10.68
CA ASP A 577 -1.35 2.38 -9.88
C ASP A 577 -2.65 1.62 -10.14
N TRP A 578 -2.95 1.31 -11.41
CA TRP A 578 -4.11 0.48 -11.74
C TRP A 578 -3.99 -0.94 -11.20
N LEU A 579 -2.80 -1.55 -11.27
CA LEU A 579 -2.55 -2.85 -10.65
C LEU A 579 -2.81 -2.82 -9.14
N LEU A 580 -2.42 -1.76 -8.43
CA LEU A 580 -2.54 -1.67 -6.98
C LEU A 580 -3.95 -1.27 -6.53
N PHE A 581 -4.39 -0.10 -6.99
CA PHE A 581 -5.63 0.54 -6.54
C PHE A 581 -6.81 0.24 -7.46
N GLY A 582 -6.54 0.07 -8.76
CA GLY A 582 -7.54 -0.02 -9.81
C GLY A 582 -7.72 1.27 -10.61
N ASN A 583 -8.71 1.29 -11.49
CA ASN A 583 -9.00 2.40 -12.40
C ASN A 583 -10.49 2.75 -12.37
N ASP A 584 -10.87 3.99 -12.10
CA ASP A 584 -12.26 4.43 -12.21
C ASP A 584 -12.64 4.62 -13.69
N THR A 585 -12.92 3.50 -14.38
CA THR A 585 -13.21 3.48 -15.82
C THR A 585 -14.52 4.18 -16.14
N ASN A 586 -15.51 4.11 -15.24
CA ASN A 586 -16.82 4.68 -15.47
C ASN A 586 -16.93 6.16 -15.02
N ASN A 587 -15.93 6.68 -14.30
CA ASN A 587 -15.80 8.04 -13.76
C ASN A 587 -16.90 8.42 -12.76
N ASP A 588 -17.36 7.49 -11.92
CA ASP A 588 -18.33 7.75 -10.85
C ASP A 588 -17.68 8.17 -9.52
N GLY A 589 -16.34 8.19 -9.47
CA GLY A 589 -15.55 8.55 -8.31
C GLY A 589 -15.25 7.38 -7.38
N PHE A 590 -15.63 6.16 -7.74
CA PHE A 590 -15.37 4.94 -6.99
C PHE A 590 -14.64 3.93 -7.86
N ILE A 591 -13.65 3.25 -7.28
CA ILE A 591 -13.07 2.07 -7.90
C ILE A 591 -13.83 0.87 -7.35
N ALA A 592 -14.76 0.35 -8.15
CA ALA A 592 -15.54 -0.81 -7.76
C ALA A 592 -14.84 -2.10 -8.24
N PRO A 593 -15.14 -3.26 -7.63
CA PRO A 593 -14.62 -4.55 -8.10
C PRO A 593 -15.38 -5.05 -9.35
N ILE A 594 -15.48 -4.20 -10.37
CA ILE A 594 -16.19 -4.46 -11.62
C ILE A 594 -15.20 -4.52 -12.79
N PRO A 595 -15.63 -5.00 -13.97
CA PRO A 595 -14.75 -5.08 -15.13
C PRO A 595 -14.15 -3.71 -15.50
N GLY A 596 -12.83 -3.67 -15.62
CA GLY A 596 -12.04 -2.48 -15.92
C GLY A 596 -11.68 -1.62 -14.71
N GLU A 597 -12.09 -1.97 -13.49
CA GLU A 597 -11.88 -1.12 -12.31
C GLU A 597 -11.03 -1.72 -11.20
N GLY A 598 -11.49 -2.74 -10.49
CA GLY A 598 -10.77 -3.24 -9.30
C GLY A 598 -9.32 -3.70 -9.56
N GLY A 599 -8.41 -3.32 -8.65
CA GLY A 599 -7.00 -3.76 -8.59
C GLY A 599 -6.72 -4.77 -7.46
N SER A 600 -5.46 -4.92 -7.06
CA SER A 600 -5.02 -5.96 -6.12
C SER A 600 -5.54 -5.76 -4.69
N ILE A 601 -5.71 -4.52 -4.24
CA ILE A 601 -6.33 -4.21 -2.94
C ILE A 601 -7.76 -4.73 -2.92
N ALA A 602 -8.56 -4.38 -3.93
CA ALA A 602 -9.95 -4.86 -4.04
C ALA A 602 -10.00 -6.39 -4.12
N ALA A 603 -9.08 -7.02 -4.85
CA ALA A 603 -9.00 -8.48 -4.94
C ALA A 603 -8.77 -9.13 -3.56
N TYR A 604 -7.84 -8.60 -2.77
CA TYR A 604 -7.51 -9.09 -1.43
C TYR A 604 -8.63 -8.84 -0.42
N GLU A 605 -9.16 -7.62 -0.35
CA GLU A 605 -10.24 -7.27 0.59
C GLU A 605 -11.49 -8.12 0.36
N HIS A 606 -11.86 -8.33 -0.90
CA HIS A 606 -12.98 -9.19 -1.23
C HIS A 606 -12.71 -10.67 -0.95
N ALA A 607 -11.46 -11.14 -1.02
CA ALA A 607 -11.15 -12.48 -0.55
C ALA A 607 -11.41 -12.58 0.97
N GLN A 608 -11.01 -11.58 1.78
CA GLN A 608 -11.30 -11.55 3.22
C GLN A 608 -12.80 -11.51 3.52
N PHE A 609 -13.57 -10.71 2.77
CA PHE A 609 -15.02 -10.65 2.94
C PHE A 609 -15.72 -11.96 2.57
N ALA A 610 -15.21 -12.69 1.57
CA ALA A 610 -15.72 -14.00 1.22
C ALA A 610 -15.52 -15.03 2.34
N ALA A 611 -14.46 -14.89 3.14
CA ALA A 611 -14.21 -15.73 4.32
C ALA A 611 -15.07 -15.36 5.53
N GLY A 612 -15.73 -14.20 5.53
CA GLY A 612 -16.59 -13.75 6.63
C GLY A 612 -17.88 -14.56 6.81
N PHE A 613 -18.57 -14.30 7.93
CA PHE A 613 -19.75 -15.06 8.33
C PHE A 613 -21.02 -14.23 8.31
N GLY A 614 -22.07 -14.74 7.65
CA GLY A 614 -23.45 -14.37 7.94
C GLY A 614 -23.97 -15.20 9.12
N LEU A 615 -24.53 -14.56 10.15
CA LEU A 615 -24.96 -15.23 11.37
C LEU A 615 -26.46 -15.51 11.35
N ALA A 616 -26.85 -16.72 11.75
CA ALA A 616 -28.25 -17.14 11.87
C ALA A 616 -28.44 -18.03 13.11
N ALA A 617 -29.69 -18.21 13.56
CA ALA A 617 -29.96 -19.16 14.64
C ALA A 617 -29.65 -20.60 14.20
N PRO A 618 -29.30 -21.51 15.12
CA PRO A 618 -29.04 -22.91 14.78
C PRO A 618 -30.17 -23.54 13.97
N GLY A 619 -29.81 -24.19 12.85
CA GLY A 619 -30.78 -24.79 11.92
C GLY A 619 -31.49 -23.82 10.98
N GLU A 620 -31.29 -22.50 11.11
CA GLU A 620 -31.72 -21.49 10.14
C GLU A 620 -30.65 -21.18 9.08
N ILE A 621 -29.39 -21.59 9.29
CA ILE A 621 -28.25 -21.39 8.36
C ILE A 621 -28.63 -21.79 6.92
N SER A 622 -29.22 -22.98 6.74
CA SER A 622 -29.56 -23.49 5.40
C SER A 622 -30.73 -22.75 4.73
N ASN A 623 -31.60 -22.07 5.47
CA ASN A 623 -32.78 -21.40 4.91
C ASN A 623 -32.59 -19.88 4.73
N VAL A 624 -31.76 -19.26 5.57
CA VAL A 624 -31.48 -17.81 5.56
C VAL A 624 -30.32 -17.47 4.63
N LEU A 625 -29.29 -18.33 4.54
CA LEU A 625 -28.16 -18.12 3.63
C LEU A 625 -28.43 -18.62 2.19
N ARG A 626 -29.57 -19.27 1.91
CA ARG A 626 -29.91 -19.83 0.57
C ARG A 626 -30.97 -19.02 -0.21
N ASN A 627 -31.69 -18.08 0.40
CA ASN A 627 -32.71 -17.24 -0.25
C ASN A 627 -32.32 -15.76 0.00
N GLU A 628 -32.16 -14.84 -0.95
CA GLU A 628 -32.72 -14.61 -2.29
C GLU A 628 -31.61 -14.17 -3.28
N PRO A 629 -31.81 -14.31 -4.59
CA PRO A 629 -30.89 -13.74 -5.58
C PRO A 629 -30.94 -12.22 -5.52
N ILE A 630 -29.81 -11.58 -5.18
CA ILE A 630 -29.63 -10.15 -5.46
C ILE A 630 -29.63 -10.02 -6.98
N ALA A 631 -30.50 -9.16 -7.52
CA ALA A 631 -30.49 -8.84 -8.93
C ALA A 631 -29.06 -8.43 -9.31
N THR A 632 -28.47 -9.17 -10.26
CA THR A 632 -27.29 -8.70 -10.98
C THR A 632 -27.55 -7.25 -11.38
N PRO A 633 -26.69 -6.27 -11.05
CA PRO A 633 -26.80 -4.95 -11.65
C PRO A 633 -26.82 -5.19 -13.16
N ASP A 634 -27.83 -4.64 -13.86
CA ASP A 634 -28.18 -4.95 -15.25
C ASP A 634 -26.93 -5.30 -16.06
N VAL A 635 -26.70 -6.60 -16.24
CA VAL A 635 -25.71 -7.12 -17.17
C VAL A 635 -26.24 -6.68 -18.53
N LEU A 636 -25.60 -5.68 -19.13
CA LEU A 636 -25.71 -5.51 -20.57
C LEU A 636 -25.41 -6.89 -21.18
N PRO A 637 -26.32 -7.43 -22.00
CA PRO A 637 -26.27 -8.83 -22.40
C PRO A 637 -24.92 -9.17 -23.04
N PRO A 638 -24.40 -10.38 -22.85
CA PRO A 638 -23.16 -10.82 -23.48
C PRO A 638 -23.39 -10.86 -24.99
N GLY A 639 -22.83 -9.89 -25.72
CA GLY A 639 -23.23 -9.70 -27.10
C GLY A 639 -22.52 -8.58 -27.86
N ALA A 640 -21.19 -8.50 -27.76
CA ALA A 640 -20.33 -8.07 -28.87
C ALA A 640 -18.89 -8.48 -28.57
N THR A 641 -18.54 -9.70 -28.92
CA THR A 641 -17.14 -10.05 -29.24
C THR A 641 -16.66 -9.13 -30.36
N PRO A 642 -15.58 -8.35 -30.20
CA PRO A 642 -14.74 -8.07 -31.35
C PRO A 642 -13.98 -9.37 -31.62
N GLU A 643 -14.46 -10.09 -32.62
CA GLU A 643 -13.69 -11.14 -33.28
C GLU A 643 -12.44 -10.48 -33.85
N VAL A 644 -11.34 -10.53 -33.10
CA VAL A 644 -10.01 -10.18 -33.64
C VAL A 644 -9.54 -11.39 -34.42
N THR A 645 -9.92 -11.47 -35.69
CA THR A 645 -9.14 -12.22 -36.66
C THR A 645 -7.74 -11.63 -36.71
N PRO A 646 -6.66 -12.43 -36.61
CA PRO A 646 -5.31 -11.91 -36.66
C PRO A 646 -5.04 -11.40 -38.08
N GLU A 647 -5.02 -10.08 -38.25
CA GLU A 647 -4.49 -9.49 -39.47
C GLU A 647 -2.96 -9.59 -39.40
N VAL A 648 -2.44 -10.62 -40.06
CA VAL A 648 -1.02 -10.77 -40.37
C VAL A 648 -0.63 -9.59 -41.24
N VAL A 649 0.07 -8.61 -40.66
CA VAL A 649 0.73 -7.55 -41.43
C VAL A 649 1.92 -8.18 -42.16
N ALA A 650 1.69 -8.55 -43.42
CA ALA A 650 2.75 -8.90 -44.37
C ALA A 650 3.57 -7.63 -44.73
N PRO A 651 4.88 -7.77 -45.02
CA PRO A 651 5.77 -6.63 -45.22
C PRO A 651 5.40 -5.85 -46.50
N ALA A 652 5.57 -4.53 -46.44
CA ALA A 652 5.28 -3.61 -47.54
C ALA A 652 6.01 -4.01 -48.83
N GLU A 653 5.24 -4.50 -49.81
CA GLU A 653 5.73 -4.69 -51.18
C GLU A 653 5.86 -3.35 -51.90
N THR A 654 6.94 -3.27 -52.68
CA THR A 654 7.32 -2.15 -53.53
C THR A 654 6.30 -1.94 -54.66
N PRO A 655 5.99 -0.69 -55.08
CA PRO A 655 5.06 -0.48 -56.17
C PRO A 655 5.73 -0.82 -57.50
N GLU A 656 5.33 -1.95 -58.08
CA GLU A 656 5.74 -2.40 -59.40
C GLU A 656 5.08 -1.56 -60.51
N VAL A 657 5.91 -1.23 -61.48
CA VAL A 657 5.65 -0.33 -62.60
C VAL A 657 4.66 -0.96 -63.59
N ALA A 658 3.57 -0.26 -63.88
CA ALA A 658 2.67 -0.63 -64.97
C ALA A 658 3.38 -0.50 -66.32
N SER A 659 3.47 -1.63 -67.03
CA SER A 659 4.06 -1.76 -68.36
C SER A 659 3.16 -1.13 -69.44
N THR A 660 3.80 -0.39 -70.34
CA THR A 660 3.21 0.26 -71.53
C THR A 660 2.81 -0.77 -72.60
N PRO A 661 1.80 -0.49 -73.44
CA PRO A 661 1.59 -1.23 -74.67
C PRO A 661 2.53 -0.73 -75.78
N GLU A 662 3.06 -1.68 -76.54
CA GLU A 662 3.93 -1.47 -77.71
C GLU A 662 3.11 -1.06 -78.94
N VAL A 663 3.59 -0.08 -79.72
CA VAL A 663 3.94 -0.18 -81.15
C VAL A 663 4.13 1.23 -81.77
N THR A 664 5.32 1.37 -82.35
CA THR A 664 6.04 2.38 -83.16
C THR A 664 5.36 2.90 -84.46
N PRO A 665 6.01 3.75 -85.30
CA PRO A 665 6.77 5.00 -85.11
C PRO A 665 6.41 6.09 -86.19
N GLU A 666 7.27 7.10 -86.35
CA GLU A 666 7.40 8.13 -87.42
C GLU A 666 6.88 9.54 -87.09
N VAL A 667 7.50 10.67 -87.43
CA VAL A 667 8.83 11.07 -87.96
C VAL A 667 8.87 12.63 -87.84
N SER A 668 10.03 13.17 -87.49
CA SER A 668 10.59 14.53 -87.78
C SER A 668 9.85 15.85 -87.46
N ALA A 669 10.49 16.61 -86.55
CA ALA A 669 11.08 17.96 -86.76
C ALA A 669 10.14 19.21 -86.87
N PRO A 670 10.67 20.45 -86.82
CA PRO A 670 11.15 21.09 -85.59
C PRO A 670 10.65 22.55 -85.40
N ALA A 671 10.98 23.08 -84.22
CA ALA A 671 11.38 24.47 -83.91
C ALA A 671 10.34 25.62 -83.89
N GLU A 672 10.17 26.14 -82.67
CA GLU A 672 10.26 27.57 -82.27
C GLU A 672 9.17 28.58 -82.71
N PRO A 673 9.10 29.78 -82.08
CA PRO A 673 9.37 30.16 -80.68
C PRO A 673 8.29 31.14 -80.15
N THR A 674 8.65 31.87 -79.07
CA THR A 674 8.06 33.13 -78.54
C THR A 674 6.81 32.98 -77.68
N SER A 675 6.65 33.67 -76.55
CA SER A 675 7.47 34.63 -75.80
C SER A 675 6.61 35.09 -74.63
N GLN A 676 7.24 35.41 -73.49
CA GLN A 676 6.84 36.46 -72.53
C GLN A 676 5.48 36.27 -71.83
N GLU A 677 5.35 36.43 -70.52
CA GLU A 677 6.01 37.35 -69.59
C GLU A 677 5.96 36.77 -68.17
#